data_AF-A0A370FZQ1-F1
#
_entry.id   AF-A0A370FZQ1-F1
#
_cell.length_a   1.000
_cell.length_b   1.000
_cell.length_c   1.000
_cell.angle_alpha   90.00
_cell.angle_beta   90.00
_cell.angle_gamma   90.00
#
_symmetry.space_group_name_H-M   'P 1'
#
loop_
_entity.id
_entity.type
_entity.pdbx_description
1 polymer ?
#
loop_
_entity_poly.entity_id
_entity_poly.type
_entity_poly.pdbx_seq_one_letter_code
_entity_poly.pdbx_strand_id
1 'polypeptide(L)'
;MNYEICALLRRGGVVSCFLTDSNGDPLDPSAIICEEISNPNGRESVTVMLPTGQETVLQKIKLLKSGFVVVQVTNGIETCISNPIPFSQDEQFLMCAPDGTKIKCMVSDFKCTARIVCRNGIYQSVDIKFDICQSIQTVTDAVIELSGEFCTPREIITKSCVKYVLPPSCDVFEKKDVENRRDTPKIEPSPLQQVESFCIKTEKVYDWILQLSKVELRRSADEAPFNCNFTVCEIALFVPADIVCERTLSGFVACDGIRVGGVPVTFTATSGAITFSPNPTITDAFGNFSTIATVEEGTNPTDITITASATVGGENVSNTLPTKIQCLAEPCILFLFGPESISCNGVVDGRVRCGNTVIPEVPVTLTANPPIVTFDPNPATTGMNGNYFSGVIVPPGTPPTDVEITASATVDGQMLSASITVNVSCASNCVMTLQADPLITCSGEITGTLFCNGLPVGGAEIFFSDFPAIGTFSLNPTTTEADGSFTTTLTIPEGTPLLSTAITATTTVLGQPVSASIGIQVECITPDCTCKFRIGVSGGSAPANVDITIGGAPSSLSGTINVTAVQCFTAAPMCNPAVDNFNVTFGSGGNTINFIVGRRIEINCDDGTFARVRGTARATGNTLPTGLYEVTITLTITGSIGHWTVDATDFMGNTFSTAFTSPLSPITFIGDCSDRP
;
A
#
# COMPACT_ATOMS: atom_id res chain seq x y z
N MET A 1 41.91 -15.02 41.93
CA MET A 1 42.41 -14.67 43.27
C MET A 1 43.92 -14.92 43.49
N ASN A 2 44.52 -16.11 43.29
CA ASN A 2 45.98 -16.31 43.57
C ASN A 2 46.99 -15.87 42.47
N TYR A 3 46.53 -15.35 41.32
CA TYR A 3 47.41 -14.86 40.23
C TYR A 3 47.74 -13.36 40.33
N GLU A 4 46.90 -12.66 41.06
CA GLU A 4 46.75 -11.21 41.03
C GLU A 4 47.94 -10.47 41.66
N ILE A 5 48.39 -10.90 42.83
CA ILE A 5 49.59 -10.34 43.49
C ILE A 5 50.87 -10.58 42.67
N CYS A 6 50.99 -11.73 42.02
CA CYS A 6 52.15 -12.04 41.18
C CYS A 6 52.17 -11.20 39.89
N ALA A 7 50.99 -10.88 39.34
CA ALA A 7 50.87 -9.94 38.23
C ALA A 7 51.19 -8.50 38.67
N LEU A 8 50.73 -8.08 39.86
CA LEU A 8 51.05 -6.77 40.44
C LEU A 8 52.56 -6.58 40.63
N LEU A 9 53.28 -7.59 41.13
CA LEU A 9 54.74 -7.53 41.28
C LEU A 9 55.47 -7.35 39.94
N ARG A 10 55.01 -8.03 38.86
CA ARG A 10 55.59 -7.86 37.52
C ARG A 10 55.35 -6.47 36.94
N ARG A 11 54.26 -5.82 37.34
CA ARG A 11 53.89 -4.45 36.96
C ARG A 11 54.55 -3.38 37.84
N GLY A 12 55.58 -3.74 38.62
CA GLY A 12 56.35 -2.80 39.44
C GLY A 12 55.82 -2.61 40.86
N GLY A 13 54.98 -3.51 41.37
CA GLY A 13 54.49 -3.47 42.74
C GLY A 13 55.63 -3.53 43.77
N VAL A 14 55.61 -2.62 44.75
CA VAL A 14 56.56 -2.55 45.87
C VAL A 14 55.97 -3.29 47.07
N VAL A 15 56.78 -4.13 47.70
CA VAL A 15 56.40 -4.90 48.90
C VAL A 15 56.80 -4.14 50.16
N SER A 16 55.86 -4.04 51.09
CA SER A 16 56.07 -3.45 52.43
C SER A 16 55.39 -4.33 53.49
N CYS A 17 55.87 -4.27 54.72
CA CYS A 17 55.18 -4.89 55.85
C CYS A 17 55.36 -4.08 57.13
N PHE A 18 54.38 -4.16 58.02
CA PHE A 18 54.31 -3.38 59.24
C PHE A 18 53.56 -4.13 60.33
N LEU A 19 53.77 -3.72 61.58
CA LEU A 19 53.12 -4.29 62.77
C LEU A 19 51.65 -3.86 62.82
N THR A 20 50.76 -4.79 63.17
CA THR A 20 49.32 -4.52 63.26
C THR A 20 48.68 -5.19 64.46
N ASP A 21 47.43 -4.84 64.73
CA ASP A 21 46.54 -5.62 65.58
C ASP A 21 45.95 -6.83 64.81
N SER A 22 45.02 -7.56 65.44
CA SER A 22 44.34 -8.71 64.82
C SER A 22 43.36 -8.34 63.70
N ASN A 23 43.01 -7.06 63.56
CA ASN A 23 42.14 -6.54 62.50
C ASN A 23 42.95 -6.03 61.29
N GLY A 24 44.25 -5.84 61.45
CA GLY A 24 45.16 -5.33 60.42
C GLY A 24 45.44 -3.83 60.54
N ASP A 25 45.03 -3.20 61.64
CA ASP A 25 45.28 -1.78 61.88
C ASP A 25 46.73 -1.57 62.36
N PRO A 26 47.48 -0.60 61.80
CA PRO A 26 48.88 -0.37 62.16
C PRO A 26 49.07 -0.04 63.65
N LEU A 27 50.10 -0.63 64.26
CA LEU A 27 50.46 -0.40 65.67
C LEU A 27 51.89 0.10 65.84
N ASP A 28 52.13 0.78 66.97
CA ASP A 28 53.46 1.16 67.44
C ASP A 28 54.24 -0.08 67.94
N PRO A 29 55.59 -0.12 67.82
CA PRO A 29 56.40 -1.26 68.30
C PRO A 29 56.17 -1.65 69.76
N SER A 30 55.80 -0.69 70.63
CA SER A 30 55.48 -0.95 72.04
C SER A 30 54.26 -1.84 72.25
N ALA A 31 53.43 -2.06 71.23
CA ALA A 31 52.26 -2.92 71.29
C ALA A 31 52.57 -4.41 71.13
N ILE A 32 53.82 -4.78 70.80
CA ILE A 32 54.24 -6.19 70.80
C ILE A 32 54.11 -6.74 72.22
N ILE A 33 53.32 -7.79 72.37
CA ILE A 33 53.16 -8.47 73.66
C ILE A 33 54.49 -9.14 73.97
N CYS A 34 55.06 -8.87 75.16
CA CYS A 34 56.31 -9.45 75.63
C CYS A 34 56.17 -9.87 77.10
N GLU A 35 55.92 -11.16 77.32
CA GLU A 35 55.55 -11.69 78.65
C GLU A 35 56.50 -12.79 79.10
N GLU A 36 56.77 -12.88 80.41
CA GLU A 36 57.52 -13.98 81.00
C GLU A 36 56.67 -15.26 81.02
N ILE A 37 57.18 -16.32 80.40
CA ILE A 37 56.57 -17.64 80.47
C ILE A 37 56.86 -18.21 81.86
N SER A 38 55.86 -18.14 82.73
CA SER A 38 55.97 -18.60 84.12
C SER A 38 56.12 -20.13 84.19
N ASN A 39 57.17 -20.60 84.86
CA ASN A 39 57.34 -22.01 85.20
C ASN A 39 56.76 -22.27 86.59
N PRO A 40 55.86 -23.26 86.78
CA PRO A 40 55.28 -23.58 88.09
C PRO A 40 56.31 -23.92 89.18
N ASN A 41 57.52 -24.34 88.79
CA ASN A 41 58.61 -24.66 89.71
C ASN A 41 59.58 -23.48 89.94
N GLY A 42 59.21 -22.26 89.54
CA GLY A 42 60.09 -21.10 89.58
C GLY A 42 61.12 -21.07 88.45
N ARG A 43 62.00 -20.07 88.46
CA ARG A 43 63.04 -19.90 87.44
C ARG A 43 64.14 -20.95 87.62
N GLU A 44 64.55 -21.60 86.53
CA GLU A 44 65.65 -22.56 86.57
C GLU A 44 66.98 -21.81 86.76
N SER A 45 67.71 -22.15 87.82
CA SER A 45 69.03 -21.58 88.11
C SER A 45 70.15 -22.37 87.43
N VAL A 46 71.11 -21.66 86.86
CA VAL A 46 72.28 -22.20 86.16
C VAL A 46 73.53 -21.55 86.74
N THR A 47 74.48 -22.37 87.18
CA THR A 47 75.82 -21.89 87.54
C THR A 47 76.63 -21.66 86.27
N VAL A 48 77.09 -20.43 86.06
CA VAL A 48 77.95 -20.05 84.95
C VAL A 48 79.29 -19.52 85.47
N MET A 49 80.36 -19.82 84.74
CA MET A 49 81.69 -19.28 85.04
C MET A 49 81.88 -17.99 84.26
N LEU A 50 82.14 -16.89 84.96
CA LEU A 50 82.47 -15.61 84.35
C LEU A 50 83.86 -15.67 83.67
N PRO A 51 84.15 -14.78 82.70
CA PRO A 51 85.49 -14.69 82.10
C PRO A 51 86.63 -14.44 83.12
N THR A 52 86.28 -14.00 84.33
CA THR A 52 87.19 -13.80 85.46
C THR A 52 87.53 -15.08 86.22
N GLY A 53 86.91 -16.22 85.89
CA GLY A 53 87.05 -17.51 86.58
C GLY A 53 86.16 -17.68 87.81
N GLN A 54 85.34 -16.67 88.15
CA GLN A 54 84.40 -16.72 89.27
C GLN A 54 83.07 -17.38 88.84
N GLU A 55 82.52 -18.24 89.70
CA GLU A 55 81.18 -18.81 89.51
C GLU A 55 80.10 -17.83 89.95
N THR A 56 79.04 -17.72 89.15
CA THR A 56 77.81 -16.98 89.51
C THR A 56 76.57 -17.78 89.13
N VAL A 57 75.48 -17.58 89.84
CA VAL A 57 74.18 -18.23 89.55
C VAL A 57 73.32 -17.24 88.77
N LEU A 58 72.88 -17.64 87.57
CA LEU A 58 71.91 -16.91 86.74
C LEU A 58 70.62 -17.71 86.60
N GLN A 59 69.53 -17.04 86.28
CA GLN A 59 68.23 -17.66 86.04
C GLN A 59 67.91 -17.68 84.54
N LYS A 60 67.36 -18.80 84.06
CA LYS A 60 66.79 -18.89 82.72
C LYS A 60 65.44 -18.18 82.70
N ILE A 61 65.38 -17.09 81.95
CA ILE A 61 64.17 -16.32 81.67
C ILE A 61 63.68 -16.70 80.28
N LYS A 62 62.42 -17.13 80.16
CA LYS A 62 61.78 -17.37 78.86
C LYS A 62 60.74 -16.29 78.63
N LEU A 63 60.86 -15.57 77.52
CA LEU A 63 59.90 -14.56 77.11
C LEU A 63 59.13 -15.04 75.89
N LEU A 64 57.81 -14.90 75.93
CA LEU A 64 56.92 -15.06 74.79
C LEU A 64 56.73 -13.69 74.15
N LYS A 65 56.97 -13.59 72.84
CA LYS A 65 56.62 -12.43 72.04
C LYS A 65 55.55 -12.77 71.04
N SER A 66 54.50 -11.97 70.98
CA SER A 66 53.42 -12.18 70.01
C SER A 66 52.84 -10.88 69.48
N GLY A 67 52.27 -10.98 68.28
CA GLY A 67 51.66 -9.87 67.56
C GLY A 67 51.20 -10.29 66.17
N PHE A 68 50.79 -9.31 65.36
CA PHE A 68 50.39 -9.51 63.98
C PHE A 68 51.19 -8.62 63.05
N VAL A 69 51.43 -9.10 61.83
CA VAL A 69 52.02 -8.30 60.76
C VAL A 69 51.15 -8.37 59.52
N VAL A 70 51.07 -7.27 58.79
CA VAL A 70 50.41 -7.22 57.47
C VAL A 70 51.47 -6.96 56.41
N VAL A 71 51.32 -7.64 55.27
CA VAL A 71 52.14 -7.42 54.07
C VAL A 71 51.28 -6.73 53.02
N GLN A 72 51.79 -5.64 52.48
CA GLN A 72 51.13 -4.86 51.44
C GLN A 72 52.01 -4.83 50.18
N VAL A 73 51.38 -5.05 49.02
CA VAL A 73 51.99 -4.86 47.70
C VAL A 73 51.21 -3.77 46.96
N THR A 74 51.88 -2.73 46.49
CA THR A 74 51.22 -1.64 45.75
C THR A 74 52.11 -1.08 44.64
N ASN A 75 51.51 -0.69 43.50
CA ASN A 75 52.18 0.08 42.45
C ASN A 75 51.72 1.56 42.41
N GLY A 76 50.95 2.00 43.41
CA GLY A 76 50.34 3.33 43.49
C GLY A 76 48.92 3.42 42.94
N ILE A 77 48.45 2.42 42.18
CA ILE A 77 47.09 2.34 41.63
C ILE A 77 46.36 1.12 42.20
N GLU A 78 46.98 -0.06 42.07
CA GLU A 78 46.46 -1.32 42.56
C GLU A 78 47.14 -1.68 43.87
N THR A 79 46.37 -2.22 44.83
CA THR A 79 46.91 -2.63 46.13
C THR A 79 46.39 -4.00 46.54
N CYS A 80 47.30 -4.87 46.93
CA CYS A 80 47.02 -6.16 47.56
C CYS A 80 47.50 -6.13 49.01
N ILE A 81 46.63 -6.52 49.95
CA ILE A 81 46.93 -6.55 51.39
C ILE A 81 46.68 -7.96 51.90
N SER A 82 47.63 -8.51 52.67
CA SER A 82 47.44 -9.80 53.32
C SER A 82 46.46 -9.68 54.48
N ASN A 83 45.78 -10.77 54.83
CA ASN A 83 45.17 -10.85 56.16
C ASN A 83 46.24 -10.68 57.26
N PRO A 84 45.87 -10.25 58.48
CA PRO A 84 46.81 -10.16 59.61
C PRO A 84 47.48 -11.50 59.89
N ILE A 85 48.82 -11.53 59.82
CA ILE A 85 49.62 -12.74 59.97
C ILE A 85 50.11 -12.82 61.42
N PRO A 86 49.62 -13.78 62.23
CA PRO A 86 50.07 -13.91 63.61
C PRO A 86 51.50 -14.44 63.68
N PHE A 87 52.27 -13.89 64.62
CA PHE A 87 53.56 -14.40 65.03
C PHE A 87 53.60 -14.63 66.53
N SER A 88 54.38 -15.65 66.91
CA SER A 88 54.59 -16.05 68.29
C SER A 88 55.99 -16.65 68.38
N GLN A 89 56.87 -16.05 69.19
CA GLN A 89 58.27 -16.44 69.30
C GLN A 89 58.70 -16.48 70.76
N ASP A 90 59.27 -17.61 71.16
CA ASP A 90 59.91 -17.75 72.47
C ASP A 90 61.38 -17.37 72.38
N GLU A 91 61.87 -16.63 73.36
CA GLU A 91 63.28 -16.30 73.50
C GLU A 91 63.75 -16.58 74.93
N GLN A 92 64.96 -17.11 75.08
CA GLN A 92 65.53 -17.46 76.38
C GLN A 92 66.77 -16.64 76.69
N PHE A 93 66.81 -16.09 77.89
CA PHE A 93 67.91 -15.31 78.43
C PHE A 93 68.46 -15.95 79.71
N LEU A 94 69.74 -15.75 79.96
CA LEU A 94 70.34 -15.97 81.27
C LEU A 94 70.56 -14.61 81.92
N MET A 95 69.84 -14.33 83.00
CA MET A 95 69.88 -13.04 83.69
C MET A 95 70.00 -13.25 85.21
N CYS A 96 70.58 -12.28 85.91
CA CYS A 96 70.48 -12.22 87.36
C CYS A 96 69.04 -11.84 87.72
N ALA A 97 68.23 -12.83 88.07
CA ALA A 97 66.80 -12.69 88.28
C ALA A 97 66.32 -13.53 89.47
N PRO A 98 66.80 -13.21 90.69
CA PRO A 98 66.47 -13.96 91.89
C PRO A 98 64.98 -13.95 92.20
N ASP A 99 64.56 -14.86 93.08
CA ASP A 99 63.16 -14.97 93.52
C ASP A 99 62.64 -13.63 94.08
N GLY A 100 61.40 -13.29 93.73
CA GLY A 100 60.77 -12.01 94.11
C GLY A 100 61.06 -10.84 93.14
N THR A 101 61.77 -11.08 92.03
CA THR A 101 61.94 -10.10 90.95
C THR A 101 60.97 -10.34 89.79
N LYS A 102 60.59 -9.30 89.07
CA LYS A 102 59.74 -9.31 87.87
C LYS A 102 60.58 -8.98 86.63
N ILE A 103 60.18 -9.50 85.48
CA ILE A 103 60.78 -9.12 84.21
C ILE A 103 59.96 -8.01 83.56
N LYS A 104 60.63 -6.92 83.20
CA LYS A 104 60.08 -5.79 82.46
C LYS A 104 60.68 -5.80 81.07
N CYS A 105 59.88 -6.16 80.07
CA CYS A 105 60.26 -6.16 78.67
C CYS A 105 59.64 -4.96 77.96
N MET A 106 60.46 -4.17 77.28
CA MET A 106 60.01 -3.01 76.49
C MET A 106 60.56 -3.11 75.09
N VAL A 107 59.70 -3.00 74.08
CA VAL A 107 60.09 -2.94 72.67
C VAL A 107 60.18 -1.48 72.23
N SER A 108 61.31 -1.09 71.64
CA SER A 108 61.58 0.30 71.26
C SER A 108 61.55 0.53 69.74
N ASP A 109 61.79 -0.50 68.94
CA ASP A 109 61.80 -0.41 67.48
C ASP A 109 61.44 -1.75 66.84
N PHE A 110 60.80 -1.70 65.67
CA PHE A 110 60.36 -2.85 64.89
C PHE A 110 60.59 -2.57 63.42
N LYS A 111 61.39 -3.42 62.76
CA LYS A 111 61.65 -3.35 61.32
C LYS A 111 61.21 -4.61 60.64
N CYS A 112 60.33 -4.50 59.65
CA CYS A 112 59.81 -5.63 58.89
C CYS A 112 60.22 -5.55 57.42
N THR A 113 60.59 -6.69 56.86
CA THR A 113 60.81 -6.89 55.43
C THR A 113 60.10 -8.16 54.98
N ALA A 114 59.47 -8.13 53.81
CA ALA A 114 58.73 -9.27 53.28
C ALA A 114 59.11 -9.54 51.82
N ARG A 115 59.04 -10.82 51.44
CA ARG A 115 59.29 -11.29 50.08
C ARG A 115 58.18 -12.24 49.66
N ILE A 116 57.52 -11.91 48.55
CA ILE A 116 56.50 -12.76 47.94
C ILE A 116 57.16 -13.79 47.02
N VAL A 117 56.77 -15.06 47.13
CA VAL A 117 57.26 -16.16 46.30
C VAL A 117 56.16 -16.57 45.33
N CYS A 118 56.44 -16.37 44.03
CA CYS A 118 55.57 -16.76 42.92
C CYS A 118 56.21 -17.89 42.11
N ARG A 119 55.42 -18.91 41.72
CA ARG A 119 55.83 -19.98 40.79
C ARG A 119 54.84 -20.06 39.64
N ASN A 120 55.31 -19.97 38.40
CA ASN A 120 54.47 -19.97 37.19
C ASN A 120 53.34 -18.90 37.20
N GLY A 121 53.59 -17.76 37.87
CA GLY A 121 52.61 -16.68 38.04
C GLY A 121 51.61 -16.89 39.18
N ILE A 122 51.72 -17.97 39.94
CA ILE A 122 50.85 -18.30 41.07
C ILE A 122 51.57 -17.97 42.38
N TYR A 123 50.88 -17.28 43.29
CA TYR A 123 51.36 -17.04 44.65
C TYR A 123 51.49 -18.35 45.44
N GLN A 124 52.66 -18.60 46.03
CA GLN A 124 52.96 -19.84 46.75
C GLN A 124 53.16 -19.62 48.24
N SER A 125 53.95 -18.59 48.60
CA SER A 125 54.28 -18.29 49.99
C SER A 125 54.79 -16.86 50.15
N VAL A 126 54.74 -16.35 51.37
CA VAL A 126 55.43 -15.13 51.78
C VAL A 126 56.48 -15.45 52.85
N ASP A 127 57.69 -14.92 52.64
CA ASP A 127 58.79 -14.96 53.60
C ASP A 127 58.88 -13.58 54.27
N ILE A 128 58.70 -13.52 55.58
CA ILE A 128 58.72 -12.28 56.37
C ILE A 128 59.88 -12.36 57.35
N LYS A 129 60.66 -11.29 57.43
CA LYS A 129 61.74 -11.13 58.40
C LYS A 129 61.54 -9.84 59.16
N PHE A 130 61.62 -9.90 60.47
CA PHE A 130 61.62 -8.70 61.27
C PHE A 130 62.61 -8.74 62.42
N ASP A 131 63.09 -7.54 62.72
CA ASP A 131 64.03 -7.24 63.78
C ASP A 131 63.28 -6.47 64.88
N ILE A 132 63.37 -6.96 66.11
CA ILE A 132 62.76 -6.36 67.31
C ILE A 132 63.86 -5.85 68.23
N CYS A 133 63.95 -4.52 68.40
CA CYS A 133 64.83 -3.91 69.38
C CYS A 133 64.12 -3.87 70.74
N GLN A 134 64.73 -4.49 71.74
CA GLN A 134 64.10 -4.66 73.05
C GLN A 134 65.05 -4.38 74.21
N SER A 135 64.46 -3.94 75.31
CA SER A 135 65.08 -3.72 76.60
C SER A 135 64.43 -4.64 77.63
N ILE A 136 65.20 -5.57 78.19
CA ILE A 136 64.73 -6.55 79.16
C ILE A 136 65.43 -6.28 80.49
N GLN A 137 64.64 -6.01 81.53
CA GLN A 137 65.12 -5.68 82.86
C GLN A 137 64.56 -6.64 83.89
N THR A 138 65.42 -7.11 84.79
CA THR A 138 64.98 -7.74 86.03
C THR A 138 64.80 -6.66 87.08
N VAL A 139 63.59 -6.47 87.61
CA VAL A 139 63.29 -5.43 88.58
C VAL A 139 62.63 -5.98 89.84
N THR A 140 62.82 -5.32 90.97
CA THR A 140 61.99 -5.53 92.18
C THR A 140 61.78 -4.21 92.89
N ASP A 141 60.74 -4.14 93.70
CA ASP A 141 60.47 -2.97 94.54
C ASP A 141 61.51 -2.93 95.67
N ALA A 142 62.28 -1.83 95.75
CA ALA A 142 63.21 -1.58 96.83
C ALA A 142 62.88 -0.26 97.52
N VAL A 143 63.09 -0.22 98.84
CA VAL A 143 63.10 1.02 99.61
C VAL A 143 64.55 1.39 99.81
N ILE A 144 64.97 2.50 99.22
CA ILE A 144 66.32 3.05 99.43
C ILE A 144 66.24 4.14 100.48
N GLU A 145 67.17 4.11 101.43
CA GLU A 145 67.38 5.18 102.38
C GLU A 145 68.40 6.16 101.79
N LEU A 146 67.98 7.41 101.61
CA LEU A 146 68.83 8.49 101.14
C LEU A 146 69.06 9.45 102.31
N SER A 147 70.32 9.81 102.53
CA SER A 147 70.69 10.84 103.50
C SER A 147 70.64 12.22 102.84
N GLY A 148 69.76 13.08 103.33
CA GLY A 148 69.69 14.48 102.94
C GLY A 148 70.45 15.36 103.95
N GLU A 149 71.27 16.27 103.44
CA GLU A 149 71.84 17.35 104.25
C GLU A 149 70.95 18.59 104.15
N PHE A 150 70.77 19.30 105.26
CA PHE A 150 70.08 20.58 105.25
C PHE A 150 70.86 21.59 104.42
N CYS A 151 70.27 22.01 103.29
CA CYS A 151 70.77 23.14 102.54
C CYS A 151 70.64 24.41 103.40
N THR A 152 71.71 25.20 103.50
CA THR A 152 71.60 26.55 104.05
C THR A 152 70.68 27.40 103.16
N PRO A 153 69.87 28.30 103.73
CA PRO A 153 69.05 29.21 102.94
C PRO A 153 69.94 29.96 101.94
N ARG A 154 69.58 29.91 100.66
CA ARG A 154 70.25 30.68 99.62
C ARG A 154 70.12 32.17 99.97
N GLU A 155 71.21 32.94 99.88
CA GLU A 155 71.16 34.39 100.06
C GLU A 155 70.06 35.01 99.19
N ILE A 156 69.35 36.01 99.73
CA ILE A 156 68.24 36.69 99.03
C ILE A 156 68.77 37.23 97.71
N ILE A 157 68.32 36.63 96.61
CA ILE A 157 68.61 37.13 95.28
C ILE A 157 67.74 38.38 95.07
N THR A 158 68.26 39.57 95.38
CA THR A 158 67.70 40.83 94.88
C THR A 158 68.00 40.95 93.38
N LYS A 159 67.23 40.25 92.54
CA LYS A 159 67.32 40.35 91.09
C LYS A 159 66.30 41.36 90.56
N SER A 160 66.79 42.55 90.20
CA SER A 160 66.22 43.33 89.11
C SER A 160 66.33 42.49 87.82
N CYS A 161 65.21 42.25 87.14
CA CYS A 161 65.20 41.58 85.84
C CYS A 161 66.02 42.39 84.82
N VAL A 162 67.13 41.81 84.35
CA VAL A 162 67.81 42.33 83.15
C VAL A 162 66.96 41.94 81.94
N LYS A 163 66.65 42.91 81.07
CA LYS A 163 65.88 42.69 79.84
C LYS A 163 66.52 41.59 79.00
N TYR A 164 65.70 40.62 78.62
CA TYR A 164 66.05 39.49 77.76
C TYR A 164 66.40 39.99 76.35
N VAL A 165 67.57 39.60 75.83
CA VAL A 165 67.89 39.63 74.40
C VAL A 165 67.74 38.21 73.89
N LEU A 166 66.92 38.01 72.86
CA LEU A 166 66.68 36.73 72.20
C LEU A 166 67.98 36.24 71.52
N PRO A 167 68.48 35.02 71.81
CA PRO A 167 69.58 34.44 71.05
C PRO A 167 69.11 33.99 69.66
N PRO A 168 69.88 34.24 68.59
CA PRO A 168 69.66 33.66 67.28
C PRO A 168 69.94 32.15 67.28
N SER A 169 69.20 31.44 66.42
CA SER A 169 69.21 30.01 66.10
C SER A 169 70.54 29.27 66.36
N CYS A 170 70.46 28.20 67.17
CA CYS A 170 71.56 27.29 67.44
C CYS A 170 71.78 26.31 66.30
N ASP A 171 72.93 26.46 65.62
CA ASP A 171 73.63 25.36 64.96
C ASP A 171 74.50 24.61 65.99
N VAL A 172 74.39 23.28 65.94
CA VAL A 172 75.37 22.22 66.24
C VAL A 172 76.38 22.46 67.38
N PHE A 173 76.21 21.74 68.50
CA PHE A 173 77.25 21.55 69.51
C PHE A 173 77.96 20.20 69.34
N GLU A 174 79.21 20.25 68.90
CA GLU A 174 80.23 19.25 69.23
C GLU A 174 80.84 19.54 70.60
N LYS A 175 81.15 18.46 71.32
CA LYS A 175 81.77 18.41 72.65
C LYS A 175 83.16 19.04 72.65
N LYS A 176 83.56 19.64 73.79
CA LYS A 176 84.76 19.19 74.51
C LYS A 176 84.86 19.73 75.93
N ASP A 177 85.50 18.87 76.71
CA ASP A 177 85.84 18.90 78.12
C ASP A 177 86.67 20.12 78.56
N VAL A 178 86.71 20.36 79.86
CA VAL A 178 87.93 20.38 80.70
C VAL A 178 87.64 21.14 82.02
N GLU A 179 87.54 20.34 83.09
CA GLU A 179 88.37 20.40 84.29
C GLU A 179 88.87 21.75 84.88
N ASN A 180 88.45 21.94 86.15
CA ASN A 180 89.29 22.05 87.35
C ASN A 180 89.69 23.43 87.93
N ARG A 181 89.75 23.43 89.28
CA ARG A 181 90.33 24.39 90.26
C ARG A 181 89.39 25.53 90.73
N ARG A 182 89.37 25.91 92.02
CA ARG A 182 90.31 25.70 93.14
C ARG A 182 89.64 26.03 94.50
N ASP A 183 90.10 25.33 95.53
CA ASP A 183 90.32 25.72 96.95
C ASP A 183 89.38 26.69 97.68
N THR A 184 88.87 26.26 98.84
CA THR A 184 89.18 26.78 100.21
C THR A 184 88.15 26.20 101.23
N PRO A 185 88.29 26.41 102.55
CA PRO A 185 89.25 25.82 103.49
C PRO A 185 88.56 24.92 104.56
N LYS A 186 89.35 24.06 105.23
CA LYS A 186 88.93 23.22 106.37
C LYS A 186 88.47 24.07 107.57
N ILE A 187 87.29 23.75 108.09
CA ILE A 187 86.81 24.14 109.43
C ILE A 187 86.57 22.85 110.21
N GLU A 188 87.15 22.74 111.41
CA GLU A 188 86.94 21.63 112.34
C GLU A 188 85.48 21.60 112.86
N PRO A 189 84.88 20.41 113.08
CA PRO A 189 83.47 20.29 113.42
C PRO A 189 83.19 20.53 114.91
N SER A 190 82.19 21.38 115.17
CA SER A 190 81.42 21.44 116.42
C SER A 190 80.12 20.63 116.24
N PRO A 191 79.60 19.96 117.30
CA PRO A 191 78.75 18.77 117.13
C PRO A 191 77.26 19.07 116.88
N LEU A 192 76.62 18.08 116.25
CA LEU A 192 75.18 17.89 115.97
C LEU A 192 74.63 18.60 114.72
N GLN A 193 75.08 18.17 113.53
CA GLN A 193 74.27 18.30 112.31
C GLN A 193 73.35 17.07 112.23
N GLN A 194 72.05 17.27 112.42
CA GLN A 194 71.03 16.26 112.17
C GLN A 194 71.02 15.92 110.67
N VAL A 195 71.34 14.66 110.35
CA VAL A 195 71.12 14.08 109.03
C VAL A 195 69.67 13.59 108.99
N GLU A 196 68.88 14.03 108.00
CA GLU A 196 67.56 13.45 107.76
C GLU A 196 67.69 12.28 106.80
N SER A 197 67.14 11.13 107.16
CA SER A 197 67.04 9.99 106.26
C SER A 197 65.64 9.91 105.66
N PHE A 198 65.58 9.78 104.33
CA PHE A 198 64.34 9.65 103.58
C PHE A 198 64.30 8.30 102.89
N CYS A 199 63.18 7.58 103.08
CA CYS A 199 62.92 6.33 102.40
C CYS A 199 62.16 6.58 101.09
N ILE A 200 62.75 6.23 99.95
CA ILE A 200 62.09 6.30 98.64
C ILE A 200 61.83 4.88 98.14
N LYS A 201 60.57 4.60 97.76
CA LYS A 201 60.22 3.38 97.04
C LYS A 201 60.60 3.56 95.56
N THR A 202 61.49 2.73 95.05
CA THR A 202 61.95 2.74 93.66
C THR A 202 62.10 1.32 93.12
N GLU A 203 62.07 1.14 91.81
CA GLU A 203 62.46 -0.13 91.19
C GLU A 203 63.99 -0.26 91.25
N LYS A 204 64.49 -1.36 91.81
CA LYS A 204 65.90 -1.76 91.71
C LYS A 204 66.05 -2.70 90.53
N VAL A 205 66.88 -2.32 89.56
CA VAL A 205 67.26 -3.17 88.42
C VAL A 205 68.40 -4.09 88.84
N TYR A 206 68.19 -5.40 88.77
CA TYR A 206 69.20 -6.44 89.08
C TYR A 206 70.07 -6.75 87.87
N ASP A 207 69.45 -6.76 86.69
CA ASP A 207 70.11 -7.05 85.42
C ASP A 207 69.36 -6.36 84.30
N TRP A 208 70.07 -6.01 83.24
CA TRP A 208 69.53 -5.28 82.11
C TRP A 208 70.25 -5.68 80.82
N ILE A 209 69.47 -6.14 79.85
CA ILE A 209 69.96 -6.50 78.52
C ILE A 209 69.24 -5.66 77.47
N LEU A 210 70.02 -5.08 76.56
CA LEU A 210 69.54 -4.55 75.29
C LEU A 210 69.87 -5.57 74.21
N GLN A 211 68.84 -6.05 73.51
CA GLN A 211 69.02 -7.13 72.53
C GLN A 211 68.23 -6.83 71.26
N LEU A 212 68.81 -7.25 70.13
CA LEU A 212 68.11 -7.34 68.86
C LEU A 212 67.62 -8.79 68.67
N SER A 213 66.30 -8.98 68.60
CA SER A 213 65.69 -10.28 68.31
C SER A 213 65.35 -10.36 66.83
N LYS A 214 65.75 -11.44 66.17
CA LYS A 214 65.49 -11.66 64.74
C LYS A 214 64.49 -12.79 64.58
N VAL A 215 63.42 -12.53 63.85
CA VAL A 215 62.37 -13.52 63.60
C VAL A 215 62.20 -13.69 62.10
N GLU A 216 62.15 -14.95 61.66
CA GLU A 216 61.85 -15.31 60.28
C GLU A 216 60.57 -16.16 60.26
N LEU A 217 59.60 -15.73 59.48
CA LEU A 217 58.33 -16.42 59.28
C LEU A 217 58.19 -16.78 57.81
N ARG A 218 57.72 -17.99 57.57
CA ARG A 218 57.23 -18.41 56.27
C ARG A 218 55.78 -18.82 56.40
N ARG A 219 54.93 -18.30 55.52
CA ARG A 219 53.51 -18.65 55.43
C ARG A 219 53.19 -19.07 54.01
N SER A 220 52.47 -20.16 53.87
CA SER A 220 51.92 -20.60 52.59
C SER A 220 50.82 -19.62 52.12
N ALA A 221 50.42 -19.74 50.85
CA ALA A 221 49.37 -18.90 50.29
C ALA A 221 48.03 -18.98 51.06
N ASP A 222 47.71 -20.15 51.62
CA ASP A 222 46.47 -20.37 52.38
C ASP A 222 46.55 -19.78 53.80
N GLU A 223 47.74 -19.73 54.39
CA GLU A 223 47.98 -19.17 55.72
C GLU A 223 48.12 -17.64 55.71
N ALA A 224 48.44 -17.06 54.55
CA ALA A 224 48.57 -15.63 54.35
C ALA A 224 47.94 -15.23 53.01
N PRO A 225 46.60 -15.31 52.89
CA PRO A 225 45.89 -14.93 51.69
C PRO A 225 45.97 -13.41 51.50
N PHE A 226 46.07 -12.98 50.24
CA PHE A 226 46.04 -11.58 49.86
C PHE A 226 44.66 -11.22 49.29
N ASN A 227 44.11 -10.12 49.77
CA ASN A 227 42.97 -9.46 49.16
C ASN A 227 43.47 -8.33 48.28
N CYS A 228 43.19 -8.43 46.99
CA CYS A 228 43.62 -7.45 46.01
C CYS A 228 42.43 -6.65 45.50
N ASN A 229 42.48 -5.34 45.69
CA ASN A 229 41.46 -4.44 45.16
C ASN A 229 41.91 -4.00 43.76
N PHE A 230 41.48 -4.71 42.72
CA PHE A 230 41.63 -4.26 41.34
C PHE A 230 40.37 -3.57 40.90
N THR A 231 40.52 -2.45 40.19
CA THR A 231 39.43 -1.92 39.41
C THR A 231 39.23 -2.76 38.16
N VAL A 232 38.23 -3.66 38.18
CA VAL A 232 37.89 -4.48 37.02
C VAL A 232 36.76 -3.81 36.28
N CYS A 233 37.05 -3.30 35.09
CA CYS A 233 36.03 -2.76 34.20
C CYS A 233 35.44 -3.88 33.32
N GLU A 234 34.13 -3.88 33.15
CA GLU A 234 33.38 -4.73 32.24
C GLU A 234 32.46 -3.90 31.35
N ILE A 235 32.18 -4.44 30.17
CA ILE A 235 31.14 -3.94 29.28
C ILE A 235 30.11 -5.05 29.06
N ALA A 236 28.87 -4.76 29.40
CA ALA A 236 27.73 -5.61 29.06
C ALA A 236 27.12 -5.10 27.77
N LEU A 237 26.87 -6.02 26.84
CA LEU A 237 26.20 -5.76 25.57
C LEU A 237 24.94 -6.61 25.50
N PHE A 238 23.84 -6.00 25.06
CA PHE A 238 22.58 -6.67 24.78
C PHE A 238 22.27 -6.54 23.29
N VAL A 239 22.36 -7.67 22.59
CA VAL A 239 22.01 -7.79 21.16
C VAL A 239 20.77 -8.70 21.06
N PRO A 240 19.70 -8.29 20.35
CA PRO A 240 18.60 -9.18 19.99
C PRO A 240 19.09 -10.43 19.24
N ALA A 241 18.36 -11.54 19.29
CA ALA A 241 18.73 -12.74 18.53
C ALA A 241 18.66 -12.51 17.00
N ASP A 242 17.71 -11.68 16.56
CA ASP A 242 17.50 -11.29 15.18
C ASP A 242 17.35 -9.76 15.09
N ILE A 243 18.07 -9.15 14.14
CA ILE A 243 17.94 -7.74 13.76
C ILE A 243 17.25 -7.71 12.39
N VAL A 244 15.99 -7.27 12.39
CA VAL A 244 15.18 -7.14 11.16
C VAL A 244 15.14 -5.67 10.76
N CYS A 245 15.86 -5.32 9.70
CA CYS A 245 16.07 -3.97 9.16
C CYS A 245 16.68 -2.97 10.15
N GLU A 246 16.03 -2.69 11.27
CA GLU A 246 16.54 -1.79 12.29
C GLU A 246 16.21 -2.29 13.70
N ARG A 247 17.20 -2.27 14.59
CA ARG A 247 16.99 -2.54 16.03
C ARG A 247 17.92 -1.72 16.90
N THR A 248 17.46 -1.45 18.11
CA THR A 248 18.28 -0.85 19.17
C THR A 248 19.15 -1.90 19.85
N LEU A 249 20.44 -1.59 19.98
CA LEU A 249 21.39 -2.30 20.83
C LEU A 249 21.62 -1.47 22.08
N SER A 250 21.76 -2.13 23.23
CA SER A 250 21.97 -1.45 24.51
C SER A 250 22.98 -2.18 25.36
N GLY A 251 23.42 -1.55 26.43
CA GLY A 251 24.40 -2.13 27.33
C GLY A 251 24.82 -1.17 28.41
N PHE A 252 25.83 -1.54 29.17
CA PHE A 252 26.42 -0.67 30.17
C PHE A 252 27.93 -0.91 30.32
N VAL A 253 28.62 0.09 30.84
CA VAL A 253 30.01 -0.01 31.32
C VAL A 253 29.99 0.10 32.84
N ALA A 254 30.65 -0.84 33.51
CA ALA A 254 30.80 -0.84 34.97
C ALA A 254 32.24 -1.17 35.36
N CYS A 255 32.74 -0.52 36.41
CA CYS A 255 34.02 -0.86 37.03
C CYS A 255 33.78 -1.11 38.52
N ASP A 256 34.25 -2.25 39.04
CA ASP A 256 33.99 -2.70 40.41
C ASP A 256 32.50 -2.77 40.77
N GLY A 257 31.68 -3.12 39.78
CA GLY A 257 30.22 -3.13 39.89
C GLY A 257 29.57 -1.74 39.89
N ILE A 258 30.35 -0.66 39.82
CA ILE A 258 29.85 0.71 39.75
C ILE A 258 29.74 1.14 38.29
N ARG A 259 28.56 1.64 37.91
CA ARG A 259 28.30 2.15 36.56
C ARG A 259 29.14 3.40 36.24
N VAL A 260 29.75 3.44 35.05
CA VAL A 260 30.66 4.52 34.65
C VAL A 260 30.08 5.32 33.47
N GLY A 261 29.73 6.59 33.75
CA GLY A 261 29.23 7.52 32.74
C GLY A 261 30.31 8.28 31.98
N GLY A 262 29.95 8.79 30.79
CA GLY A 262 30.84 9.60 29.94
C GLY A 262 31.86 8.80 29.13
N VAL A 263 31.73 7.47 29.07
CA VAL A 263 32.65 6.58 28.36
C VAL A 263 32.19 6.42 26.90
N PRO A 264 33.06 6.66 25.90
CA PRO A 264 32.74 6.37 24.51
C PRO A 264 32.79 4.86 24.23
N VAL A 265 31.72 4.33 23.64
CA VAL A 265 31.56 2.93 23.25
C VAL A 265 31.47 2.83 21.72
N THR A 266 32.33 2.03 21.13
CA THR A 266 32.41 1.81 19.67
C THR A 266 31.84 0.44 19.31
N PHE A 267 31.11 0.36 18.19
CA PHE A 267 30.53 -0.88 17.66
C PHE A 267 31.20 -1.30 16.35
N THR A 268 31.46 -2.60 16.23
CA THR A 268 31.91 -3.24 14.98
C THR A 268 31.14 -4.52 14.74
N ALA A 269 31.04 -4.94 13.47
CA ALA A 269 30.39 -6.19 13.06
C ALA A 269 31.27 -6.95 12.06
N THR A 270 31.02 -8.27 11.93
CA THR A 270 31.71 -9.10 10.92
C THR A 270 31.20 -8.88 9.49
N SER A 271 30.03 -8.27 9.32
CA SER A 271 29.44 -7.94 8.01
C SER A 271 29.40 -6.44 7.78
N GLY A 272 29.61 -6.02 6.52
CA GLY A 272 29.44 -4.63 6.08
C GLY A 272 27.99 -4.22 5.82
N ALA A 273 27.05 -5.18 5.81
CA ALA A 273 25.62 -4.94 5.56
C ALA A 273 24.86 -4.37 6.77
N ILE A 274 25.57 -3.94 7.82
CA ILE A 274 24.98 -3.33 9.03
C ILE A 274 25.80 -2.10 9.43
N THR A 275 25.11 -1.04 9.81
CA THR A 275 25.69 0.21 10.31
C THR A 275 25.14 0.56 11.68
N PHE A 276 25.87 1.38 12.44
CA PHE A 276 25.52 1.77 13.81
C PHE A 276 25.46 3.29 13.93
N SER A 277 24.38 3.83 14.49
CA SER A 277 24.22 5.27 14.70
C SER A 277 23.53 5.56 16.05
N PRO A 278 24.17 6.32 16.97
CA PRO A 278 25.53 6.87 16.88
C PRO A 278 26.61 5.80 17.08
N ASN A 279 27.79 5.99 16.47
CA ASN A 279 28.99 5.18 16.68
C ASN A 279 30.27 6.04 16.55
N PRO A 280 30.98 6.38 17.65
CA PRO A 280 30.74 5.89 19.02
C PRO A 280 29.50 6.52 19.68
N THR A 281 28.93 5.81 20.65
CA THR A 281 27.92 6.32 21.59
C THR A 281 28.58 6.65 22.93
N ILE A 282 27.97 7.49 23.78
CA ILE A 282 28.53 7.88 25.08
C ILE A 282 27.64 7.31 26.19
N THR A 283 28.25 6.70 27.22
CA THR A 283 27.47 6.22 28.38
C THR A 283 26.85 7.37 29.17
N ASP A 284 25.60 7.18 29.61
CA ASP A 284 24.89 8.15 30.45
C ASP A 284 25.42 8.17 31.90
N ALA A 285 24.85 9.00 32.78
CA ALA A 285 25.26 9.09 34.18
C ALA A 285 25.12 7.77 34.97
N PHE A 286 24.37 6.81 34.45
CA PHE A 286 24.17 5.46 34.99
C PHE A 286 24.97 4.40 34.20
N GLY A 287 25.96 4.82 33.42
CA GLY A 287 26.85 3.96 32.67
C GLY A 287 26.18 3.20 31.53
N ASN A 288 24.93 3.49 31.18
CA ASN A 288 24.23 2.80 30.11
C ASN A 288 24.53 3.44 28.76
N PHE A 289 24.54 2.64 27.71
CA PHE A 289 24.65 3.11 26.33
C PHE A 289 23.58 2.48 25.45
N SER A 290 23.31 3.15 24.33
CA SER A 290 22.41 2.65 23.30
C SER A 290 22.88 3.13 21.92
N THR A 291 22.66 2.31 20.90
CA THR A 291 22.85 2.67 19.48
C THR A 291 21.78 2.00 18.63
N ILE A 292 21.49 2.55 17.46
CA ILE A 292 20.60 1.95 16.47
C ILE A 292 21.48 1.19 15.46
N ALA A 293 21.18 -0.09 15.26
CA ALA A 293 21.79 -0.92 14.24
C ALA A 293 20.85 -1.04 13.04
N THR A 294 21.30 -0.58 11.87
CA THR A 294 20.53 -0.53 10.62
C THR A 294 21.17 -1.45 9.58
N VAL A 295 20.39 -2.42 9.10
CA VAL A 295 20.75 -3.44 8.10
C VAL A 295 20.39 -2.93 6.71
N GLU A 296 21.28 -3.13 5.74
CA GLU A 296 21.06 -2.78 4.34
C GLU A 296 19.86 -3.55 3.76
N GLU A 297 18.99 -2.86 3.02
CA GLU A 297 17.83 -3.47 2.37
C GLU A 297 18.25 -4.52 1.33
N GLY A 298 17.48 -5.60 1.20
CA GLY A 298 17.82 -6.77 0.39
C GLY A 298 18.73 -7.79 1.08
N THR A 299 19.16 -7.54 2.34
CA THR A 299 19.99 -8.49 3.09
C THR A 299 19.21 -9.76 3.45
N ASN A 300 19.60 -10.89 2.86
CA ASN A 300 19.11 -12.21 3.24
C ASN A 300 19.57 -12.59 4.67
N PRO A 301 18.85 -13.50 5.36
CA PRO A 301 19.22 -13.97 6.70
C PRO A 301 20.68 -14.40 6.80
N THR A 302 21.48 -13.64 7.55
CA THR A 302 22.94 -13.81 7.65
C THR A 302 23.35 -13.80 9.12
N ASP A 303 24.09 -14.82 9.56
CA ASP A 303 24.65 -14.88 10.92
C ASP A 303 25.91 -14.00 11.02
N ILE A 304 25.96 -13.12 12.02
CA ILE A 304 27.07 -12.20 12.27
C ILE A 304 27.44 -12.16 13.75
N THR A 305 28.56 -11.52 14.09
CA THR A 305 28.85 -11.11 15.47
C THR A 305 28.99 -9.60 15.56
N ILE A 306 28.54 -9.03 16.68
CA ILE A 306 28.63 -7.60 16.98
C ILE A 306 29.52 -7.46 18.21
N THR A 307 30.50 -6.56 18.14
CA THR A 307 31.41 -6.24 19.24
C THR A 307 31.20 -4.80 19.68
N ALA A 308 30.98 -4.60 20.98
CA ALA A 308 31.09 -3.29 21.62
C ALA A 308 32.43 -3.19 22.35
N SER A 309 33.13 -2.06 22.21
CA SER A 309 34.41 -1.81 22.87
C SER A 309 34.49 -0.41 23.46
N ALA A 310 35.21 -0.28 24.58
CA ALA A 310 35.43 0.99 25.27
C ALA A 310 36.81 0.99 25.95
N THR A 311 37.31 2.18 26.26
CA THR A 311 38.54 2.37 27.04
C THR A 311 38.21 3.13 28.33
N VAL A 312 38.45 2.51 29.49
CA VAL A 312 38.21 3.11 30.82
C VAL A 312 39.51 3.11 31.60
N GLY A 313 39.98 4.29 32.03
CA GLY A 313 41.23 4.39 32.80
C GLY A 313 42.49 3.86 32.08
N GLY A 314 42.45 3.72 30.75
CA GLY A 314 43.51 3.12 29.94
C GLY A 314 43.38 1.61 29.70
N GLU A 315 42.40 0.95 30.30
CA GLU A 315 42.07 -0.46 30.05
C GLU A 315 41.03 -0.57 28.93
N ASN A 316 41.26 -1.49 27.99
CA ASN A 316 40.32 -1.79 26.92
C ASN A 316 39.39 -2.92 27.34
N VAL A 317 38.09 -2.64 27.35
CA VAL A 317 37.04 -3.63 27.60
C VAL A 317 36.25 -3.86 26.32
N SER A 318 35.85 -5.10 26.06
CA SER A 318 34.99 -5.44 24.94
C SER A 318 34.07 -6.61 25.25
N ASN A 319 32.95 -6.67 24.53
CA ASN A 319 32.00 -7.77 24.59
C ASN A 319 31.46 -8.04 23.19
N THR A 320 31.44 -9.32 22.80
CA THR A 320 31.06 -9.77 21.47
C THR A 320 29.93 -10.77 21.59
N LEU A 321 28.83 -10.54 20.88
CA LEU A 321 27.68 -11.44 20.85
C LEU A 321 27.28 -11.81 19.41
N PRO A 322 26.85 -13.06 19.17
CA PRO A 322 26.28 -13.47 17.89
C PRO A 322 24.84 -12.97 17.73
N THR A 323 24.45 -12.70 16.50
CA THR A 323 23.06 -12.38 16.10
C THR A 323 22.86 -12.74 14.63
N LYS A 324 21.61 -12.80 14.20
CA LYS A 324 21.25 -12.86 12.78
C LYS A 324 20.77 -11.49 12.30
N ILE A 325 21.15 -11.10 11.09
CA ILE A 325 20.63 -9.91 10.42
C ILE A 325 19.78 -10.32 9.21
N GLN A 326 18.71 -9.60 8.96
CA GLN A 326 17.95 -9.68 7.72
C GLN A 326 17.26 -8.34 7.46
N CYS A 327 17.16 -7.96 6.21
CA CYS A 327 16.24 -6.92 5.77
C CYS A 327 15.83 -7.29 4.36
N LEU A 328 14.91 -8.24 4.24
CA LEU A 328 14.39 -8.68 2.96
C LEU A 328 13.65 -7.51 2.30
N ALA A 329 13.90 -7.26 1.02
CA ALA A 329 13.08 -6.34 0.24
C ALA A 329 11.63 -6.86 0.28
N GLU A 330 10.68 -6.02 0.71
CA GLU A 330 9.27 -6.41 0.74
C GLU A 330 8.78 -6.63 -0.70
N PRO A 331 8.04 -7.72 -0.98
CA PRO A 331 7.65 -8.05 -2.35
C PRO A 331 6.82 -6.92 -2.95
N CYS A 332 7.13 -6.58 -4.21
CA CYS A 332 6.33 -5.63 -4.96
C CYS A 332 4.98 -6.26 -5.33
N ILE A 333 3.92 -5.46 -5.26
CA ILE A 333 2.55 -5.84 -5.57
C ILE A 333 1.98 -4.80 -6.53
N LEU A 334 1.33 -5.29 -7.59
CA LEU A 334 0.56 -4.50 -8.53
C LEU A 334 -0.93 -4.70 -8.24
N PHE A 335 -1.66 -3.60 -8.13
CA PHE A 335 -3.11 -3.56 -7.98
C PHE A 335 -3.73 -3.05 -9.28
N LEU A 336 -4.82 -3.68 -9.70
CA LEU A 336 -5.66 -3.25 -10.81
C LEU A 336 -7.10 -3.18 -10.31
N PHE A 337 -7.75 -2.05 -10.59
CA PHE A 337 -9.13 -1.74 -10.24
C PHE A 337 -9.86 -1.26 -11.49
N GLY A 338 -11.15 -1.56 -11.53
CA GLY A 338 -12.04 -1.14 -12.61
C GLY A 338 -13.50 -1.32 -12.18
N PRO A 339 -14.43 -0.68 -12.90
CA PRO A 339 -15.85 -0.90 -12.68
C PRO A 339 -16.27 -2.32 -13.11
N GLU A 340 -17.41 -2.80 -12.62
CA GLU A 340 -17.98 -4.09 -13.04
C GLU A 340 -18.38 -4.10 -14.54
N SER A 341 -18.72 -2.92 -15.08
CA SER A 341 -19.10 -2.77 -16.49
C SER A 341 -18.59 -1.45 -17.10
N ILE A 342 -18.26 -1.47 -18.39
CA ILE A 342 -17.86 -0.28 -19.18
C ILE A 342 -18.76 -0.15 -20.41
N SER A 343 -19.34 1.04 -20.61
CA SER A 343 -20.17 1.37 -21.78
C SER A 343 -19.44 2.35 -22.70
N CYS A 344 -19.04 1.88 -23.89
CA CYS A 344 -18.24 2.58 -24.90
C CYS A 344 -16.85 3.03 -24.44
N ASN A 345 -16.75 3.85 -23.39
CA ASN A 345 -15.49 4.33 -22.84
C ASN A 345 -15.50 4.18 -21.32
N GLY A 346 -14.35 3.84 -20.74
CA GLY A 346 -14.18 3.72 -19.30
C GLY A 346 -12.75 4.01 -18.89
N VAL A 347 -12.45 3.81 -17.61
CA VAL A 347 -11.09 3.91 -17.07
C VAL A 347 -10.86 2.73 -16.15
N VAL A 348 -9.65 2.18 -16.22
CA VAL A 348 -9.10 1.30 -15.19
C VAL A 348 -7.93 2.01 -14.53
N ASP A 349 -7.79 1.80 -13.24
CA ASP A 349 -6.73 2.40 -12.44
C ASP A 349 -6.05 1.36 -11.56
N GLY A 350 -4.92 1.72 -10.98
CA GLY A 350 -4.18 0.78 -10.18
C GLY A 350 -3.04 1.43 -9.43
N ARG A 351 -2.28 0.60 -8.71
CA ARG A 351 -1.13 1.05 -7.91
C ARG A 351 -0.03 0.02 -7.88
N VAL A 352 1.23 0.46 -7.91
CA VAL A 352 2.41 -0.38 -7.65
C VAL A 352 3.04 0.04 -6.32
N ARG A 353 3.25 -0.93 -5.43
CA ARG A 353 3.95 -0.73 -4.14
C ARG A 353 4.90 -1.88 -3.85
N CYS A 354 6.05 -1.59 -3.27
CA CYS A 354 6.92 -2.59 -2.66
C CYS A 354 6.80 -2.41 -1.15
N GLY A 355 6.15 -3.37 -0.50
CA GLY A 355 5.81 -3.21 0.89
C GLY A 355 4.83 -2.08 1.19
N ASN A 356 5.25 -1.16 2.07
CA ASN A 356 4.54 0.10 2.35
C ASN A 356 4.96 1.28 1.46
N THR A 357 5.96 1.10 0.59
CA THR A 357 6.47 2.17 -0.28
C THR A 357 5.79 2.13 -1.64
N VAL A 358 5.31 3.27 -2.12
CA VAL A 358 4.74 3.41 -3.48
C VAL A 358 5.85 3.65 -4.49
N ILE A 359 5.75 3.05 -5.68
CA ILE A 359 6.82 3.10 -6.70
C ILE A 359 6.38 3.95 -7.90
N PRO A 360 6.96 5.14 -8.10
CA PRO A 360 6.68 5.99 -9.26
C PRO A 360 7.45 5.54 -10.51
N GLU A 361 7.07 6.07 -11.67
CA GLU A 361 7.75 5.90 -12.96
C GLU A 361 7.82 4.46 -13.50
N VAL A 362 6.98 3.56 -13.00
CA VAL A 362 6.88 2.17 -13.47
C VAL A 362 5.98 2.11 -14.70
N PRO A 363 6.44 1.58 -15.86
CA PRO A 363 5.59 1.32 -17.01
C PRO A 363 4.72 0.07 -16.77
N VAL A 364 3.41 0.24 -16.86
CA VAL A 364 2.39 -0.81 -16.70
C VAL A 364 1.74 -1.08 -18.05
N THR A 365 1.88 -2.30 -18.55
CA THR A 365 1.27 -2.74 -19.80
C THR A 365 -0.08 -3.39 -19.54
N LEU A 366 -1.13 -2.93 -20.23
CA LEU A 366 -2.46 -3.53 -20.17
C LEU A 366 -2.75 -4.37 -21.40
N THR A 367 -3.36 -5.54 -21.18
CA THR A 367 -3.86 -6.43 -22.23
C THR A 367 -5.29 -6.85 -21.92
N ALA A 368 -6.03 -7.27 -22.95
CA ALA A 368 -7.41 -7.72 -22.85
C ALA A 368 -7.58 -9.08 -23.51
N ASN A 369 -8.37 -9.96 -22.88
CA ASN A 369 -8.78 -11.24 -23.44
C ASN A 369 -10.31 -11.41 -23.30
N PRO A 370 -11.08 -11.49 -24.41
CA PRO A 370 -10.62 -11.34 -25.80
C PRO A 370 -10.11 -9.91 -26.09
N PRO A 371 -9.25 -9.71 -27.11
CA PRO A 371 -8.61 -8.42 -27.41
C PRO A 371 -9.55 -7.47 -28.17
N ILE A 372 -10.71 -7.19 -27.58
CA ILE A 372 -11.77 -6.37 -28.19
C ILE A 372 -11.78 -4.92 -27.70
N VAL A 373 -11.01 -4.58 -26.66
CA VAL A 373 -10.85 -3.20 -26.17
C VAL A 373 -9.44 -2.71 -26.40
N THR A 374 -9.28 -1.39 -26.53
CA THR A 374 -7.97 -0.73 -26.58
C THR A 374 -7.76 0.14 -25.35
N PHE A 375 -6.49 0.41 -25.05
CA PHE A 375 -6.05 1.12 -23.84
C PHE A 375 -5.28 2.38 -24.22
N ASP A 376 -5.57 3.50 -23.58
CA ASP A 376 -4.87 4.78 -23.79
C ASP A 376 -4.70 5.55 -22.47
N PRO A 377 -3.45 5.78 -21.98
CA PRO A 377 -2.18 5.33 -22.54
C PRO A 377 -1.89 3.84 -22.27
N ASN A 378 -1.19 3.17 -23.19
CA ASN A 378 -0.63 1.82 -22.98
C ASN A 378 0.78 1.71 -23.61
N PRO A 379 1.85 1.57 -22.81
CA PRO A 379 1.84 1.40 -21.34
C PRO A 379 1.44 2.68 -20.59
N ALA A 380 0.74 2.51 -19.46
CA ALA A 380 0.47 3.57 -18.49
C ALA A 380 1.65 3.69 -17.50
N THR A 381 2.05 4.89 -17.11
CA THR A 381 3.17 5.08 -16.17
C THR A 381 2.65 5.46 -14.78
N THR A 382 3.23 4.87 -13.72
CA THR A 382 2.86 5.25 -12.35
C THR A 382 3.32 6.67 -12.00
N GLY A 383 2.43 7.46 -11.39
CA GLY A 383 2.75 8.78 -10.87
C GLY A 383 3.49 8.74 -9.53
N MET A 384 3.75 9.91 -8.93
CA MET A 384 4.49 10.05 -7.66
C MET A 384 3.89 9.25 -6.48
N ASN A 385 2.59 8.94 -6.53
CA ASN A 385 1.91 8.14 -5.49
C ASN A 385 1.82 6.65 -5.87
N GLY A 386 2.58 6.21 -6.87
CA GLY A 386 2.58 4.84 -7.42
C GLY A 386 1.31 4.45 -8.17
N ASN A 387 0.39 5.38 -8.39
CA ASN A 387 -0.89 5.15 -9.08
C ASN A 387 -0.74 5.28 -10.60
N TYR A 388 -1.47 4.46 -11.36
CA TYR A 388 -1.57 4.57 -12.81
C TYR A 388 -3.04 4.53 -13.24
N PHE A 389 -3.34 5.03 -14.43
CA PHE A 389 -4.66 5.00 -15.04
C PHE A 389 -4.53 4.79 -16.54
N SER A 390 -5.48 4.07 -17.12
CA SER A 390 -5.62 3.93 -18.57
C SER A 390 -7.09 4.03 -18.94
N GLY A 391 -7.39 4.83 -19.95
CA GLY A 391 -8.68 4.77 -20.64
C GLY A 391 -8.86 3.40 -21.28
N VAL A 392 -10.11 2.92 -21.27
CA VAL A 392 -10.55 1.71 -21.97
C VAL A 392 -11.54 2.14 -23.04
N ILE A 393 -11.26 1.81 -24.29
CA ILE A 393 -12.09 2.16 -25.44
C ILE A 393 -12.69 0.88 -26.02
N VAL A 394 -14.02 0.81 -26.05
CA VAL A 394 -14.81 -0.31 -26.56
C VAL A 394 -15.31 0.07 -27.97
N PRO A 395 -15.03 -0.75 -29.00
CA PRO A 395 -15.50 -0.49 -30.36
C PRO A 395 -17.03 -0.37 -30.43
N PRO A 396 -17.58 0.58 -31.22
CA PRO A 396 -19.03 0.67 -31.44
C PRO A 396 -19.61 -0.63 -32.01
N GLY A 397 -20.83 -0.98 -31.59
CA GLY A 397 -21.51 -2.22 -31.97
C GLY A 397 -21.15 -3.45 -31.11
N THR A 398 -20.22 -3.31 -30.15
CA THR A 398 -19.83 -4.40 -29.25
C THR A 398 -21.01 -4.80 -28.34
N PRO A 399 -21.51 -6.04 -28.44
CA PRO A 399 -22.53 -6.55 -27.52
C PRO A 399 -21.92 -6.76 -26.11
N PRO A 400 -22.74 -6.86 -25.05
CA PRO A 400 -22.26 -7.18 -23.71
C PRO A 400 -21.37 -8.42 -23.71
N THR A 401 -20.09 -8.22 -23.40
CA THR A 401 -19.04 -9.25 -23.46
C THR A 401 -18.14 -9.11 -22.24
N ASP A 402 -17.88 -10.20 -21.53
CA ASP A 402 -16.91 -10.19 -20.44
C ASP A 402 -15.48 -10.23 -21.01
N VAL A 403 -14.65 -9.30 -20.54
CA VAL A 403 -13.25 -9.17 -20.91
C VAL A 403 -12.39 -9.26 -19.66
N GLU A 404 -11.39 -10.14 -19.68
CA GLU A 404 -10.33 -10.15 -18.68
C GLU A 404 -9.27 -9.12 -19.06
N ILE A 405 -9.12 -8.09 -18.22
CA ILE A 405 -8.09 -7.06 -18.36
C ILE A 405 -6.95 -7.42 -17.42
N THR A 406 -5.75 -7.55 -17.97
CA THR A 406 -4.53 -7.88 -17.23
C THR A 406 -3.56 -6.71 -17.29
N ALA A 407 -3.10 -6.24 -16.12
CA ALA A 407 -2.03 -5.27 -15.99
C ALA A 407 -0.74 -5.98 -15.57
N SER A 408 0.37 -5.64 -16.23
CA SER A 408 1.69 -6.25 -15.99
C SER A 408 2.79 -5.19 -15.92
N ALA A 409 3.76 -5.40 -15.04
CA ALA A 409 4.91 -4.50 -14.87
C ALA A 409 6.13 -5.26 -14.34
N THR A 410 7.31 -4.64 -14.45
CA THR A 410 8.55 -5.15 -13.85
C THR A 410 9.14 -4.10 -12.92
N VAL A 411 9.38 -4.45 -11.66
CA VAL A 411 10.04 -3.59 -10.66
C VAL A 411 11.24 -4.35 -10.11
N ASP A 412 12.44 -3.78 -10.22
CA ASP A 412 13.70 -4.37 -9.75
C ASP A 412 13.92 -5.84 -10.18
N GLY A 413 13.46 -6.17 -11.40
CA GLY A 413 13.54 -7.52 -11.97
C GLY A 413 12.42 -8.48 -11.54
N GLN A 414 11.55 -8.09 -10.59
CA GLN A 414 10.34 -8.82 -10.22
C GLN A 414 9.21 -8.54 -11.22
N MET A 415 8.67 -9.59 -11.84
CA MET A 415 7.50 -9.49 -12.71
C MET A 415 6.21 -9.47 -11.87
N LEU A 416 5.38 -8.47 -12.08
CA LEU A 416 4.11 -8.25 -11.39
C LEU A 416 2.94 -8.40 -12.38
N SER A 417 1.82 -8.95 -11.90
CA SER A 417 0.61 -9.09 -12.70
C SER A 417 -0.65 -9.02 -11.83
N ALA A 418 -1.71 -8.41 -12.34
CA ALA A 418 -3.06 -8.45 -11.76
C ALA A 418 -4.11 -8.44 -12.87
N SER A 419 -5.21 -9.17 -12.66
CA SER A 419 -6.32 -9.26 -13.61
C SER A 419 -7.65 -8.87 -12.96
N ILE A 420 -8.55 -8.28 -13.75
CA ILE A 420 -9.95 -8.07 -13.41
C ILE A 420 -10.84 -8.53 -14.58
N THR A 421 -12.08 -8.93 -14.30
CA THR A 421 -13.09 -9.20 -15.33
C THR A 421 -14.07 -8.04 -15.37
N VAL A 422 -14.29 -7.48 -16.56
CA VAL A 422 -15.19 -6.34 -16.78
C VAL A 422 -16.14 -6.67 -17.92
N ASN A 423 -17.44 -6.43 -17.72
CA ASN A 423 -18.43 -6.55 -18.78
C ASN A 423 -18.39 -5.29 -19.67
N VAL A 424 -17.99 -5.42 -20.92
CA VAL A 424 -17.91 -4.28 -21.85
C VAL A 424 -19.04 -4.34 -22.87
N SER A 425 -19.60 -3.19 -23.20
CA SER A 425 -20.59 -3.06 -24.27
C SER A 425 -20.47 -1.68 -24.91
N CYS A 426 -20.84 -1.55 -26.17
CA CYS A 426 -21.02 -0.24 -26.79
C CYS A 426 -22.11 -0.35 -27.85
N ALA A 427 -23.36 -0.09 -27.45
CA ALA A 427 -24.48 -0.07 -28.37
C ALA A 427 -24.34 1.09 -29.37
N SER A 428 -24.52 0.80 -30.66
CA SER A 428 -24.69 1.82 -31.69
C SER A 428 -26.16 2.22 -31.77
N ASN A 429 -26.47 3.52 -31.64
CA ASN A 429 -27.84 4.02 -31.81
C ASN A 429 -28.09 4.26 -33.30
N CYS A 430 -28.43 3.20 -34.02
CA CYS A 430 -28.79 3.26 -35.43
C CYS A 430 -30.30 3.44 -35.61
N VAL A 431 -30.69 4.40 -36.44
CA VAL A 431 -32.08 4.73 -36.77
C VAL A 431 -32.24 4.62 -38.28
N MET A 432 -33.23 3.83 -38.71
CA MET A 432 -33.67 3.74 -40.10
C MET A 432 -35.05 4.39 -40.23
N THR A 433 -35.27 5.13 -41.31
CA THR A 433 -36.59 5.68 -41.67
C THR A 433 -37.04 5.15 -43.02
N LEU A 434 -38.37 5.10 -43.23
CA LEU A 434 -38.99 4.79 -44.52
C LEU A 434 -40.05 5.83 -44.86
N GLN A 435 -40.16 6.16 -46.13
CA GLN A 435 -41.15 7.06 -46.70
C GLN A 435 -41.59 6.54 -48.08
N ALA A 436 -42.90 6.53 -48.30
CA ALA A 436 -43.54 6.17 -49.56
C ALA A 436 -44.87 6.92 -49.66
N ASP A 437 -45.45 6.99 -50.86
CA ASP A 437 -46.81 7.50 -51.02
C ASP A 437 -47.82 6.60 -50.30
N PRO A 438 -48.83 7.17 -49.60
CA PRO A 438 -49.85 6.38 -48.90
C PRO A 438 -50.67 5.47 -49.82
N LEU A 439 -50.74 5.81 -51.12
CA LEU A 439 -51.36 5.03 -52.18
C LEU A 439 -50.41 4.95 -53.38
N ILE A 440 -50.00 3.73 -53.76
CA ILE A 440 -49.21 3.48 -54.97
C ILE A 440 -50.11 2.92 -56.07
N THR A 441 -50.19 3.64 -57.20
CA THR A 441 -50.94 3.20 -58.40
C THR A 441 -49.98 2.58 -59.42
N CYS A 442 -50.03 1.26 -59.61
CA CYS A 442 -49.17 0.44 -60.47
C CYS A 442 -47.66 0.46 -60.16
N SER A 443 -47.05 1.60 -59.83
CA SER A 443 -45.63 1.70 -59.46
C SER A 443 -45.39 2.94 -58.60
N GLY A 444 -44.49 2.85 -57.62
CA GLY A 444 -44.18 3.96 -56.71
C GLY A 444 -42.82 3.81 -56.02
N GLU A 445 -42.21 4.93 -55.66
CA GLU A 445 -40.91 4.97 -54.98
C GLU A 445 -41.03 4.78 -53.46
N ILE A 446 -40.04 4.11 -52.89
CA ILE A 446 -39.84 3.91 -51.46
C ILE A 446 -38.46 4.44 -51.14
N THR A 447 -38.41 5.49 -50.33
CA THR A 447 -37.20 6.17 -49.89
C THR A 447 -36.98 5.94 -48.40
N GLY A 448 -35.75 6.13 -47.93
CA GLY A 448 -35.42 6.05 -46.52
C GLY A 448 -34.05 6.61 -46.20
N THR A 449 -33.73 6.68 -44.91
CA THR A 449 -32.40 7.09 -44.44
C THR A 449 -31.89 6.15 -43.35
N LEU A 450 -30.57 6.01 -43.26
CA LEU A 450 -29.88 5.23 -42.22
C LEU A 450 -28.82 6.09 -41.53
N PHE A 451 -29.03 6.37 -40.25
CA PHE A 451 -28.12 7.14 -39.42
C PHE A 451 -27.71 6.34 -38.19
N CYS A 452 -26.43 6.34 -37.83
CA CYS A 452 -25.94 5.78 -36.57
C CYS A 452 -25.26 6.87 -35.76
N ASN A 453 -25.69 7.04 -34.51
CA ASN A 453 -25.20 8.10 -33.61
C ASN A 453 -25.31 9.50 -34.24
N GLY A 454 -26.35 9.73 -35.04
CA GLY A 454 -26.58 11.00 -35.74
C GLY A 454 -25.71 11.24 -36.99
N LEU A 455 -24.87 10.29 -37.39
CA LEU A 455 -24.08 10.35 -38.61
C LEU A 455 -24.67 9.44 -39.71
N PRO A 456 -24.66 9.87 -40.98
CA PRO A 456 -25.16 9.05 -42.08
C PRO A 456 -24.27 7.82 -42.31
N VAL A 457 -24.89 6.69 -42.64
CA VAL A 457 -24.19 5.44 -42.95
C VAL A 457 -24.24 5.18 -44.44
N GLY A 458 -23.11 5.36 -45.14
CA GLY A 458 -22.98 5.02 -46.56
C GLY A 458 -22.46 3.60 -46.79
N GLY A 459 -22.90 2.97 -47.88
CA GLY A 459 -22.45 1.64 -48.30
C GLY A 459 -23.14 0.45 -47.63
N ALA A 460 -24.21 0.67 -46.84
CA ALA A 460 -24.95 -0.41 -46.20
C ALA A 460 -25.97 -1.03 -47.16
N GLU A 461 -26.08 -2.37 -47.18
CA GLU A 461 -27.10 -3.08 -47.96
C GLU A 461 -28.44 -3.11 -47.23
N ILE A 462 -29.49 -2.61 -47.89
CA ILE A 462 -30.86 -2.53 -47.37
C ILE A 462 -31.74 -3.53 -48.12
N PHE A 463 -32.35 -4.44 -47.39
CA PHE A 463 -33.23 -5.48 -47.90
C PHE A 463 -34.70 -5.13 -47.65
N PHE A 464 -35.54 -5.24 -48.68
CA PHE A 464 -36.97 -4.96 -48.62
C PHE A 464 -37.82 -6.24 -48.61
N SER A 465 -38.97 -6.16 -47.97
CA SER A 465 -40.02 -7.18 -47.99
C SER A 465 -41.38 -6.51 -47.82
N ASP A 466 -42.43 -7.11 -48.35
CA ASP A 466 -43.81 -6.68 -48.19
C ASP A 466 -44.69 -7.82 -47.66
N PHE A 467 -45.64 -7.50 -46.79
CA PHE A 467 -46.62 -8.46 -46.27
C PHE A 467 -48.03 -7.85 -46.17
N PRO A 468 -49.03 -8.43 -46.85
CA PRO A 468 -48.92 -9.56 -47.79
C PRO A 468 -48.08 -9.20 -49.02
N ALA A 469 -47.46 -10.20 -49.65
CA ALA A 469 -46.66 -10.02 -50.86
C ALA A 469 -47.58 -9.67 -52.04
N ILE A 470 -47.38 -8.48 -52.61
CA ILE A 470 -48.27 -7.86 -53.60
C ILE A 470 -47.53 -7.28 -54.81
N GLY A 471 -46.20 -7.16 -54.75
CA GLY A 471 -45.42 -6.54 -55.82
C GLY A 471 -43.95 -6.99 -55.84
N THR A 472 -43.17 -6.34 -56.70
CA THR A 472 -41.72 -6.57 -56.82
C THR A 472 -40.95 -5.27 -56.66
N PHE A 473 -39.80 -5.34 -55.97
CA PHE A 473 -38.89 -4.21 -55.79
C PHE A 473 -37.86 -4.18 -56.93
N SER A 474 -37.61 -3.00 -57.50
CA SER A 474 -36.63 -2.82 -58.59
C SER A 474 -35.20 -3.10 -58.15
N LEU A 475 -34.86 -2.78 -56.89
CA LEU A 475 -33.57 -3.05 -56.26
C LEU A 475 -33.79 -3.65 -54.87
N ASN A 476 -33.32 -4.89 -54.66
CA ASN A 476 -33.38 -5.59 -53.38
C ASN A 476 -32.25 -6.65 -53.29
N PRO A 477 -31.12 -6.36 -52.63
CA PRO A 477 -30.87 -5.17 -51.81
C PRO A 477 -30.60 -3.89 -52.63
N THR A 478 -30.79 -2.74 -51.99
CA THR A 478 -30.22 -1.44 -52.43
C THR A 478 -29.07 -1.05 -51.51
N THR A 479 -28.21 -0.13 -51.92
CA THR A 479 -27.06 0.34 -51.11
C THR A 479 -27.27 1.78 -50.69
N THR A 480 -27.00 2.12 -49.42
CA THR A 480 -27.10 3.51 -48.94
C THR A 480 -26.03 4.40 -49.57
N GLU A 481 -26.42 5.62 -49.94
CA GLU A 481 -25.51 6.66 -50.42
C GLU A 481 -24.65 7.25 -49.28
N ALA A 482 -23.66 8.09 -49.62
CA ALA A 482 -22.75 8.69 -48.64
C ALA A 482 -23.47 9.56 -47.59
N ASP A 483 -24.65 10.07 -47.90
CA ASP A 483 -25.52 10.84 -47.00
C ASP A 483 -26.51 9.95 -46.23
N GLY A 484 -26.40 8.62 -46.34
CA GLY A 484 -27.23 7.64 -45.65
C GLY A 484 -28.60 7.42 -46.28
N SER A 485 -28.93 8.09 -47.39
CA SER A 485 -30.19 7.89 -48.10
C SER A 485 -30.19 6.59 -48.91
N PHE A 486 -31.38 6.04 -49.16
CA PHE A 486 -31.58 4.91 -50.06
C PHE A 486 -32.96 4.97 -50.73
N THR A 487 -33.08 4.38 -51.92
CA THR A 487 -34.34 4.30 -52.66
C THR A 487 -34.52 2.95 -53.37
N THR A 488 -35.78 2.55 -53.56
CA THR A 488 -36.20 1.45 -54.44
C THR A 488 -37.59 1.74 -55.02
N THR A 489 -38.00 1.05 -56.07
CA THR A 489 -39.35 1.19 -56.66
C THR A 489 -40.14 -0.09 -56.46
N LEU A 490 -41.35 0.01 -55.90
CA LEU A 490 -42.30 -1.11 -55.81
C LEU A 490 -43.23 -1.09 -57.02
N THR A 491 -43.27 -2.19 -57.77
CA THR A 491 -44.15 -2.39 -58.94
C THR A 491 -45.27 -3.37 -58.58
N ILE A 492 -46.51 -2.99 -58.90
CA ILE A 492 -47.75 -3.71 -58.60
C ILE A 492 -48.29 -4.34 -59.90
N PRO A 493 -48.67 -5.63 -59.89
CA PRO A 493 -49.26 -6.29 -61.06
C PRO A 493 -50.54 -5.60 -61.55
N GLU A 494 -50.73 -5.55 -62.87
CA GLU A 494 -51.99 -5.08 -63.48
C GLU A 494 -53.19 -5.94 -63.04
N GLY A 495 -54.35 -5.30 -62.90
CA GLY A 495 -55.58 -5.92 -62.37
C GLY A 495 -55.64 -6.02 -60.85
N THR A 496 -54.64 -5.52 -60.12
CA THR A 496 -54.63 -5.53 -58.66
C THR A 496 -55.69 -4.56 -58.12
N PRO A 497 -56.72 -5.03 -57.37
CA PRO A 497 -57.69 -4.16 -56.73
C PRO A 497 -57.02 -3.39 -55.58
N LEU A 498 -57.73 -2.43 -54.98
CA LEU A 498 -57.23 -1.72 -53.81
C LEU A 498 -56.93 -2.68 -52.65
N LEU A 499 -55.66 -2.79 -52.27
CA LEU A 499 -55.15 -3.64 -51.18
C LEU A 499 -54.30 -2.81 -50.21
N SER A 500 -54.09 -3.32 -48.99
CA SER A 500 -53.15 -2.75 -48.01
C SER A 500 -51.98 -3.70 -47.78
N THR A 501 -50.77 -3.17 -47.67
CA THR A 501 -49.55 -3.93 -47.34
C THR A 501 -48.67 -3.16 -46.36
N ALA A 502 -47.75 -3.85 -45.70
CA ALA A 502 -46.65 -3.24 -44.95
C ALA A 502 -45.32 -3.55 -45.63
N ILE A 503 -44.56 -2.52 -45.96
CA ILE A 503 -43.18 -2.64 -46.45
C ILE A 503 -42.24 -2.59 -45.24
N THR A 504 -41.29 -3.51 -45.18
CA THR A 504 -40.23 -3.55 -44.18
C THR A 504 -38.87 -3.51 -44.85
N ALA A 505 -38.04 -2.55 -44.46
CA ALA A 505 -36.63 -2.48 -44.81
C ALA A 505 -35.78 -2.96 -43.64
N THR A 506 -34.74 -3.75 -43.92
CA THR A 506 -33.82 -4.30 -42.92
C THR A 506 -32.38 -4.20 -43.36
N THR A 507 -31.47 -4.02 -42.41
CA THR A 507 -30.02 -4.07 -42.61
C THR A 507 -29.32 -4.47 -41.32
N THR A 508 -28.01 -4.69 -41.40
CA THR A 508 -27.15 -4.92 -40.23
C THR A 508 -26.03 -3.90 -40.25
N VAL A 509 -25.96 -3.03 -39.24
CA VAL A 509 -24.85 -2.08 -39.07
C VAL A 509 -24.03 -2.48 -37.86
N LEU A 510 -22.75 -2.78 -38.07
CA LEU A 510 -21.82 -3.21 -37.01
C LEU A 510 -22.35 -4.41 -36.19
N GLY A 511 -23.02 -5.35 -36.86
CA GLY A 511 -23.58 -6.56 -36.23
C GLY A 511 -24.95 -6.38 -35.55
N GLN A 512 -25.49 -5.15 -35.50
CA GLN A 512 -26.81 -4.88 -34.94
C GLN A 512 -27.87 -4.81 -36.05
N PRO A 513 -28.99 -5.55 -35.94
CA PRO A 513 -30.08 -5.46 -36.89
C PRO A 513 -30.80 -4.12 -36.75
N VAL A 514 -31.03 -3.43 -37.87
CA VAL A 514 -31.81 -2.19 -37.93
C VAL A 514 -32.94 -2.40 -38.92
N SER A 515 -34.16 -2.03 -38.53
CA SER A 515 -35.32 -2.15 -39.40
C SER A 515 -36.26 -0.97 -39.28
N ALA A 516 -37.03 -0.72 -40.34
CA ALA A 516 -38.13 0.22 -40.38
C ALA A 516 -39.27 -0.37 -41.20
N SER A 517 -40.51 -0.03 -40.85
CA SER A 517 -41.69 -0.49 -41.58
C SER A 517 -42.67 0.67 -41.84
N ILE A 518 -43.34 0.64 -42.98
CA ILE A 518 -44.39 1.60 -43.36
C ILE A 518 -45.59 0.85 -43.95
N GLY A 519 -46.80 1.26 -43.57
CA GLY A 519 -48.05 0.75 -44.13
C GLY A 519 -48.52 1.63 -45.28
N ILE A 520 -48.88 1.00 -46.41
CA ILE A 520 -49.37 1.70 -47.61
C ILE A 520 -50.58 0.97 -48.21
N GLN A 521 -51.31 1.65 -49.09
CA GLN A 521 -52.30 1.07 -49.99
C GLN A 521 -51.75 0.98 -51.42
N VAL A 522 -52.23 0.00 -52.18
CA VAL A 522 -51.84 -0.21 -53.58
C VAL A 522 -53.05 -0.50 -54.45
N GLU A 523 -53.00 -0.11 -55.72
CA GLU A 523 -53.94 -0.55 -56.75
C GLU A 523 -53.30 -0.50 -58.15
N CYS A 524 -53.79 -1.28 -59.10
CA CYS A 524 -53.46 -1.14 -60.51
C CYS A 524 -54.62 -1.64 -61.38
N ILE A 525 -55.65 -0.80 -61.57
CA ILE A 525 -56.87 -1.14 -62.31
C ILE A 525 -56.75 -0.66 -63.76
N THR A 526 -57.12 -1.50 -64.73
CA THR A 526 -57.26 -1.10 -66.14
C THR A 526 -58.67 -0.54 -66.40
N PRO A 527 -58.81 0.64 -67.04
CA PRO A 527 -60.13 1.22 -67.30
C PRO A 527 -60.87 0.54 -68.46
N ASP A 528 -62.13 0.18 -68.23
CA ASP A 528 -63.09 -0.37 -69.21
C ASP A 528 -63.69 0.79 -70.07
N CYS A 529 -63.62 0.74 -71.40
CA CYS A 529 -64.04 1.85 -72.30
C CYS A 529 -65.47 1.64 -72.86
N THR A 530 -66.31 2.69 -72.85
CA THR A 530 -67.72 2.65 -73.31
C THR A 530 -67.91 3.22 -74.74
N CYS A 531 -68.67 2.54 -75.60
CA CYS A 531 -69.06 2.86 -76.99
C CYS A 531 -69.41 4.33 -77.34
N LYS A 532 -69.12 4.79 -78.59
CA LYS A 532 -69.48 6.13 -79.14
C LYS A 532 -70.26 6.07 -80.50
N PHE A 533 -71.39 6.77 -80.66
CA PHE A 533 -72.03 6.95 -81.99
C PHE A 533 -72.95 8.18 -82.15
N ARG A 534 -73.18 8.62 -83.40
CA ARG A 534 -74.37 9.39 -83.81
C ARG A 534 -75.12 8.57 -84.86
N ILE A 535 -76.40 8.30 -84.65
CA ILE A 535 -77.18 7.32 -85.42
C ILE A 535 -78.34 8.09 -86.07
N GLY A 536 -78.68 7.84 -87.33
CA GLY A 536 -79.87 8.51 -87.85
C GLY A 536 -80.31 8.23 -89.27
N VAL A 537 -81.38 8.94 -89.61
CA VAL A 537 -81.87 9.33 -90.93
C VAL A 537 -82.35 10.78 -90.73
N SER A 538 -81.88 11.73 -91.53
CA SER A 538 -82.24 13.15 -91.42
C SER A 538 -82.18 13.80 -92.81
N GLY A 539 -83.31 14.37 -93.25
CA GLY A 539 -83.46 15.12 -94.50
C GLY A 539 -84.04 14.36 -95.70
N GLY A 540 -84.33 13.07 -95.55
CA GLY A 540 -85.02 12.24 -96.55
C GLY A 540 -85.59 11.01 -95.86
N SER A 541 -86.77 11.16 -95.26
CA SER A 541 -87.48 10.11 -94.51
C SER A 541 -87.55 8.80 -95.30
N ALA A 542 -87.28 7.67 -94.65
CA ALA A 542 -87.29 6.37 -95.32
C ALA A 542 -88.71 5.82 -95.43
N PRO A 543 -89.09 5.14 -96.53
CA PRO A 543 -90.35 4.40 -96.59
C PRO A 543 -90.35 3.31 -95.52
N ALA A 544 -91.42 3.25 -94.72
CA ALA A 544 -91.58 2.23 -93.70
C ALA A 544 -93.03 1.77 -93.62
N ASN A 545 -93.20 0.48 -93.36
CA ASN A 545 -94.45 -0.10 -92.91
C ASN A 545 -94.33 -0.29 -91.40
N VAL A 546 -95.26 0.29 -90.65
CA VAL A 546 -95.27 0.19 -89.19
C VAL A 546 -96.47 -0.64 -88.76
N ASP A 547 -96.23 -1.58 -87.87
CA ASP A 547 -97.27 -2.35 -87.20
C ASP A 547 -97.50 -1.71 -85.82
N ILE A 548 -98.76 -1.40 -85.54
CA ILE A 548 -99.18 -0.81 -84.28
C ILE A 548 -100.27 -1.64 -83.63
N THR A 549 -100.22 -1.71 -82.31
CA THR A 549 -101.32 -2.26 -81.50
C THR A 549 -101.83 -1.15 -80.60
N ILE A 550 -103.15 -0.95 -80.55
CA ILE A 550 -103.79 0.01 -79.62
C ILE A 550 -104.84 -0.74 -78.81
N GLY A 551 -104.67 -0.81 -77.49
CA GLY A 551 -105.59 -1.53 -76.60
C GLY A 551 -105.80 -3.00 -76.98
N GLY A 552 -104.79 -3.65 -77.58
CA GLY A 552 -104.85 -5.03 -78.07
C GLY A 552 -105.37 -5.22 -79.50
N ALA A 553 -105.76 -4.16 -80.22
CA ALA A 553 -106.18 -4.24 -81.62
C ALA A 553 -105.02 -3.89 -82.59
N PRO A 554 -104.55 -4.82 -83.43
CA PRO A 554 -103.45 -4.57 -84.37
C PRO A 554 -103.92 -3.86 -85.65
N SER A 555 -103.06 -3.00 -86.20
CA SER A 555 -103.21 -2.38 -87.53
C SER A 555 -101.84 -2.06 -88.13
N SER A 556 -101.80 -1.83 -89.45
CA SER A 556 -100.56 -1.49 -90.16
C SER A 556 -100.72 -0.20 -90.95
N LEU A 557 -99.70 0.66 -90.94
CA LEU A 557 -99.67 1.91 -91.69
C LEU A 557 -98.41 1.95 -92.58
N SER A 558 -98.57 2.37 -93.83
CA SER A 558 -97.46 2.61 -94.75
C SER A 558 -97.20 4.10 -94.88
N GLY A 559 -95.96 4.53 -94.64
CA GLY A 559 -95.62 5.94 -94.58
C GLY A 559 -94.12 6.18 -94.66
N THR A 560 -93.68 7.31 -94.09
CA THR A 560 -92.26 7.63 -94.00
C THR A 560 -91.81 7.77 -92.55
N ILE A 561 -90.61 7.28 -92.26
CA ILE A 561 -89.99 7.30 -90.92
C ILE A 561 -88.69 8.08 -90.93
N ASN A 562 -88.39 8.75 -89.82
CA ASN A 562 -87.14 9.42 -89.57
C ASN A 562 -86.65 9.06 -88.16
N VAL A 563 -85.36 8.78 -88.01
CA VAL A 563 -84.74 8.37 -86.75
C VAL A 563 -83.55 9.27 -86.48
N THR A 564 -83.39 9.76 -85.27
CA THR A 564 -82.19 10.51 -84.87
C THR A 564 -81.79 10.07 -83.48
N ALA A 565 -80.52 9.75 -83.26
CA ALA A 565 -79.95 9.75 -81.92
C ALA A 565 -78.52 10.30 -81.93
N VAL A 566 -78.23 11.12 -80.93
CA VAL A 566 -76.97 11.84 -80.84
C VAL A 566 -76.27 11.46 -79.55
N GLN A 567 -75.03 10.97 -79.63
CA GLN A 567 -74.08 10.99 -78.52
C GLN A 567 -73.12 12.16 -78.71
N CYS A 568 -72.86 12.89 -77.62
CA CYS A 568 -71.98 14.05 -77.68
C CYS A 568 -70.51 13.63 -77.71
N PHE A 569 -69.78 14.23 -78.66
CA PHE A 569 -68.33 14.26 -78.64
C PHE A 569 -67.89 15.37 -77.68
N THR A 570 -66.84 15.12 -76.89
CA THR A 570 -66.30 16.01 -75.85
C THR A 570 -65.70 17.33 -76.37
N ALA A 571 -66.11 17.85 -77.52
CA ALA A 571 -65.50 19.05 -78.12
C ALA A 571 -66.44 19.95 -78.97
N ALA A 572 -67.76 19.97 -78.72
CA ALA A 572 -68.65 20.95 -79.35
C ALA A 572 -69.33 21.88 -78.31
N PRO A 573 -69.27 23.23 -78.46
CA PRO A 573 -69.71 24.19 -77.44
C PRO A 573 -71.25 24.33 -77.27
N MET A 574 -72.06 23.52 -77.95
CA MET A 574 -73.51 23.48 -77.79
C MET A 574 -74.04 22.06 -77.52
N CYS A 575 -73.32 21.26 -76.74
CA CYS A 575 -73.87 20.02 -76.18
C CYS A 575 -74.23 20.21 -74.70
N ASN A 576 -75.46 19.82 -74.34
CA ASN A 576 -75.87 19.63 -72.96
C ASN A 576 -75.89 18.11 -72.67
N PRO A 577 -74.95 17.57 -71.86
CA PRO A 577 -74.92 16.17 -71.44
C PRO A 577 -76.19 15.70 -70.71
N ALA A 578 -77.05 16.63 -70.27
CA ALA A 578 -78.36 16.31 -69.69
C ALA A 578 -79.48 16.09 -70.74
N VAL A 579 -79.18 16.22 -72.04
CA VAL A 579 -80.14 16.12 -73.16
C VAL A 579 -79.67 15.03 -74.13
N ASP A 580 -79.73 13.79 -73.65
CA ASP A 580 -79.40 12.57 -74.40
C ASP A 580 -80.56 12.11 -75.29
N ASN A 581 -80.95 12.96 -76.24
CA ASN A 581 -82.18 12.78 -76.99
C ASN A 581 -82.00 11.85 -78.20
N PHE A 582 -82.85 10.82 -78.25
CA PHE A 582 -83.24 10.18 -79.51
C PHE A 582 -84.66 10.58 -79.87
N ASN A 583 -84.96 10.66 -81.17
CA ASN A 583 -86.29 10.87 -81.70
C ASN A 583 -86.59 9.92 -82.85
N VAL A 584 -87.83 9.43 -82.90
CA VAL A 584 -88.38 8.68 -84.03
C VAL A 584 -89.68 9.35 -84.44
N THR A 585 -89.83 9.67 -85.72
CA THR A 585 -91.05 10.29 -86.26
C THR A 585 -91.54 9.51 -87.46
N PHE A 586 -92.82 9.13 -87.46
CA PHE A 586 -93.49 8.43 -88.55
C PHE A 586 -94.74 9.20 -89.00
N GLY A 587 -94.93 9.30 -90.32
CA GLY A 587 -96.10 9.95 -90.94
C GLY A 587 -96.70 9.12 -92.07
N SER A 588 -98.03 9.01 -92.10
CA SER A 588 -98.78 8.27 -93.14
C SER A 588 -100.15 8.90 -93.39
N GLY A 589 -100.35 9.58 -94.52
CA GLY A 589 -101.68 10.03 -94.97
C GLY A 589 -102.51 10.85 -93.97
N GLY A 590 -101.87 11.63 -93.09
CA GLY A 590 -102.51 12.40 -92.01
C GLY A 590 -102.37 11.79 -90.60
N ASN A 591 -101.94 10.53 -90.50
CA ASN A 591 -101.57 9.87 -89.24
C ASN A 591 -100.11 10.19 -88.87
N THR A 592 -99.84 10.41 -87.59
CA THR A 592 -98.53 10.78 -87.05
C THR A 592 -98.25 10.03 -85.76
N ILE A 593 -97.03 9.49 -85.65
CA ILE A 593 -96.51 8.82 -84.46
C ILE A 593 -95.10 9.35 -84.23
N ASN A 594 -94.89 10.02 -83.10
CA ASN A 594 -93.59 10.61 -82.77
C ASN A 594 -93.16 10.19 -81.37
N PHE A 595 -92.00 9.56 -81.26
CA PHE A 595 -91.29 9.33 -80.01
C PHE A 595 -90.25 10.43 -79.87
N ILE A 596 -90.50 11.38 -78.97
CA ILE A 596 -89.66 12.57 -78.81
C ILE A 596 -89.12 12.67 -77.38
N VAL A 597 -88.02 13.41 -77.22
CA VAL A 597 -87.34 13.60 -75.92
C VAL A 597 -86.92 12.24 -75.33
N GLY A 598 -86.39 11.36 -76.17
CA GLY A 598 -85.92 10.05 -75.74
C GLY A 598 -84.79 10.17 -74.72
N ARG A 599 -84.77 9.33 -73.70
CA ARG A 599 -83.71 9.22 -72.69
C ARG A 599 -83.16 7.82 -72.71
N ARG A 600 -81.86 7.69 -72.95
CA ARG A 600 -81.18 6.41 -73.08
C ARG A 600 -81.08 5.71 -71.72
N ILE A 601 -81.26 4.40 -71.73
CA ILE A 601 -81.02 3.48 -70.60
C ILE A 601 -79.78 2.65 -70.88
N GLU A 602 -79.62 2.20 -72.13
CA GLU A 602 -78.57 1.27 -72.52
C GLU A 602 -78.11 1.59 -73.95
N ILE A 603 -76.81 1.43 -74.16
CA ILE A 603 -76.15 1.63 -75.44
C ILE A 603 -75.19 0.48 -75.70
N ASN A 604 -75.21 -0.05 -76.92
CA ASN A 604 -74.25 -1.05 -77.37
C ASN A 604 -73.84 -0.74 -78.81
N CYS A 605 -72.59 -1.02 -79.16
CA CYS A 605 -72.07 -0.82 -80.50
C CYS A 605 -70.97 -1.83 -80.82
N ASP A 606 -70.81 -2.17 -82.10
CA ASP A 606 -69.65 -2.90 -82.59
C ASP A 606 -69.05 -2.10 -83.77
N ASP A 607 -67.77 -1.73 -83.64
CA ASP A 607 -66.86 -1.11 -84.62
C ASP A 607 -67.49 -0.79 -85.98
N GLY A 608 -68.15 0.37 -86.09
CA GLY A 608 -68.64 0.89 -87.37
C GLY A 608 -69.81 0.14 -88.02
N THR A 609 -70.28 -0.98 -87.47
CA THR A 609 -71.21 -1.90 -88.16
C THR A 609 -72.52 -2.14 -87.42
N PHE A 610 -72.56 -1.95 -86.11
CA PHE A 610 -73.76 -2.18 -85.30
C PHE A 610 -73.94 -1.11 -84.24
N ALA A 611 -75.18 -0.65 -84.05
CA ALA A 611 -75.56 0.20 -82.93
C ALA A 611 -76.94 -0.16 -82.41
N ARG A 612 -77.05 -0.22 -81.08
CA ARG A 612 -78.31 -0.37 -80.35
C ARG A 612 -78.49 0.77 -79.37
N VAL A 613 -79.64 1.43 -79.45
CA VAL A 613 -80.12 2.41 -78.46
C VAL A 613 -81.35 1.83 -77.81
N ARG A 614 -81.35 1.74 -76.49
CA ARG A 614 -82.56 1.43 -75.71
C ARG A 614 -82.80 2.52 -74.70
N GLY A 615 -84.03 2.99 -74.58
CA GLY A 615 -84.37 4.08 -73.70
C GLY A 615 -85.87 4.32 -73.58
N THR A 616 -86.27 5.40 -72.93
CA THR A 616 -87.67 5.82 -72.79
C THR A 616 -87.93 7.09 -73.57
N ALA A 617 -89.02 7.19 -74.31
CA ALA A 617 -89.40 8.39 -75.04
C ALA A 617 -90.89 8.69 -74.87
N ARG A 618 -91.26 9.96 -75.04
CA ARG A 618 -92.67 10.37 -74.98
C ARG A 618 -93.30 10.21 -76.35
N ALA A 619 -94.34 9.39 -76.44
CA ALA A 619 -95.18 9.29 -77.64
C ALA A 619 -96.08 10.53 -77.78
N THR A 620 -96.13 11.08 -78.98
CA THR A 620 -97.00 12.20 -79.40
C THR A 620 -97.49 11.96 -80.83
N GLY A 621 -98.52 12.68 -81.27
CA GLY A 621 -99.19 12.47 -82.55
C GLY A 621 -100.67 12.16 -82.36
N ASN A 622 -101.32 11.62 -83.39
CA ASN A 622 -102.75 11.33 -83.40
C ASN A 622 -103.10 9.84 -83.50
N THR A 623 -102.11 8.96 -83.63
CA THR A 623 -102.36 7.51 -83.76
C THR A 623 -102.22 6.73 -82.46
N LEU A 624 -101.10 6.89 -81.74
CA LEU A 624 -100.86 6.19 -80.46
C LEU A 624 -101.29 7.05 -79.26
N PRO A 625 -101.72 6.43 -78.14
CA PRO A 625 -101.92 7.14 -76.88
C PRO A 625 -100.70 7.94 -76.47
N THR A 626 -100.92 9.17 -76.00
CA THR A 626 -99.82 10.00 -75.47
C THR A 626 -99.35 9.41 -74.15
N GLY A 627 -98.05 9.10 -74.03
CA GLY A 627 -97.50 8.44 -72.85
C GLY A 627 -95.99 8.23 -72.95
N LEU A 628 -95.40 7.58 -71.95
CA LEU A 628 -94.01 7.12 -71.99
C LEU A 628 -93.96 5.72 -72.59
N TYR A 629 -93.07 5.53 -73.55
CA TYR A 629 -92.80 4.26 -74.19
C TYR A 629 -91.34 3.90 -73.98
N GLU A 630 -91.06 2.63 -73.71
CA GLU A 630 -89.71 2.10 -73.88
C GLU A 630 -89.49 1.86 -75.37
N VAL A 631 -88.42 2.43 -75.91
CA VAL A 631 -88.06 2.40 -77.32
C VAL A 631 -86.69 1.75 -77.48
N THR A 632 -86.62 0.76 -78.37
CA THR A 632 -85.38 0.16 -78.83
C THR A 632 -85.18 0.47 -80.31
N ILE A 633 -84.03 1.02 -80.65
CA ILE A 633 -83.59 1.30 -82.02
C ILE A 633 -82.37 0.45 -82.27
N THR A 634 -82.38 -0.32 -83.35
CA THR A 634 -81.22 -1.08 -83.81
C THR A 634 -80.86 -0.66 -85.22
N LEU A 635 -79.57 -0.45 -85.47
CA LEU A 635 -78.98 -0.24 -86.78
C LEU A 635 -77.90 -1.29 -87.00
N THR A 636 -78.03 -2.04 -88.10
CA THR A 636 -76.94 -2.85 -88.65
C THR A 636 -76.57 -2.32 -90.03
N ILE A 637 -75.28 -2.11 -90.28
CA ILE A 637 -74.77 -1.57 -91.54
C ILE A 637 -74.24 -2.69 -92.41
N THR A 638 -74.67 -2.74 -93.67
CA THR A 638 -74.12 -3.65 -94.68
C THR A 638 -73.83 -2.86 -95.96
N GLY A 639 -72.56 -2.58 -96.21
CA GLY A 639 -72.15 -1.67 -97.30
C GLY A 639 -72.61 -0.23 -97.04
N SER A 640 -73.37 0.35 -97.97
CA SER A 640 -73.93 1.71 -97.85
C SER A 640 -75.41 1.74 -97.41
N ILE A 641 -75.93 0.60 -96.94
CA ILE A 641 -77.33 0.44 -96.52
C ILE A 641 -77.38 0.12 -95.03
N GLY A 642 -78.23 0.87 -94.31
CA GLY A 642 -78.59 0.60 -92.93
C GLY A 642 -79.87 -0.23 -92.87
N HIS A 643 -79.82 -1.31 -92.10
CA HIS A 643 -80.96 -2.14 -91.72
C HIS A 643 -81.42 -1.71 -90.32
N TRP A 644 -82.65 -1.21 -90.24
CA TRP A 644 -83.20 -0.61 -89.04
C TRP A 644 -84.31 -1.46 -88.45
N THR A 645 -84.33 -1.57 -87.13
CA THR A 645 -85.54 -1.91 -86.38
C THR A 645 -85.85 -0.83 -85.35
N VAL A 646 -87.13 -0.50 -85.22
CA VAL A 646 -87.61 0.36 -84.15
C VAL A 646 -88.81 -0.29 -83.49
N ASP A 647 -88.66 -0.60 -82.22
CA ASP A 647 -89.70 -1.21 -81.38
C ASP A 647 -90.00 -0.28 -80.21
N ALA A 648 -91.28 -0.03 -79.95
CA ALA A 648 -91.73 0.74 -78.80
C ALA A 648 -92.95 0.10 -78.11
N THR A 649 -92.96 0.13 -76.78
CA THR A 649 -94.06 -0.39 -75.95
C THR A 649 -94.28 0.49 -74.72
N ASP A 650 -95.54 0.68 -74.34
CA ASP A 650 -95.90 1.34 -73.07
C ASP A 650 -96.15 0.32 -71.94
N PHE A 651 -95.94 -0.97 -72.20
CA PHE A 651 -96.25 -2.10 -71.31
C PHE A 651 -97.74 -2.22 -70.90
N MET A 652 -98.63 -1.43 -71.51
CA MET A 652 -100.08 -1.43 -71.25
C MET A 652 -100.89 -1.95 -72.45
N GLY A 653 -100.22 -2.58 -73.41
CA GLY A 653 -100.85 -3.19 -74.59
C GLY A 653 -100.86 -2.30 -75.83
N ASN A 654 -100.17 -1.16 -75.82
CA ASN A 654 -99.94 -0.34 -77.00
C ASN A 654 -98.50 -0.52 -77.51
N THR A 655 -98.34 -0.84 -78.80
CA THR A 655 -97.02 -1.10 -79.39
C THR A 655 -96.85 -0.41 -80.73
N PHE A 656 -95.59 -0.18 -81.09
CA PHE A 656 -95.13 0.24 -82.41
C PHE A 656 -93.94 -0.63 -82.76
N SER A 657 -93.95 -1.24 -83.95
CA SER A 657 -92.81 -2.00 -84.45
C SER A 657 -92.65 -1.74 -85.94
N THR A 658 -91.40 -1.62 -86.39
CA THR A 658 -91.08 -1.50 -87.80
C THR A 658 -89.68 -1.98 -88.08
N ALA A 659 -89.52 -2.55 -89.28
CA ALA A 659 -88.23 -2.81 -89.88
C ALA A 659 -88.18 -2.14 -91.25
N PHE A 660 -87.10 -1.42 -91.53
CA PHE A 660 -86.93 -0.73 -92.80
C PHE A 660 -85.45 -0.64 -93.17
N THR A 661 -85.19 -0.31 -94.44
CA THR A 661 -83.84 -0.04 -94.92
C THR A 661 -83.73 1.40 -95.39
N SER A 662 -82.56 1.99 -95.20
CA SER A 662 -82.25 3.31 -95.73
C SER A 662 -80.79 3.36 -96.17
N PRO A 663 -80.43 4.17 -97.17
CA PRO A 663 -79.04 4.58 -97.35
C PRO A 663 -78.50 5.21 -96.06
N LEU A 664 -77.21 5.04 -95.77
CA LEU A 664 -76.57 5.72 -94.65
C LEU A 664 -76.63 7.24 -94.87
N SER A 665 -76.88 7.98 -93.79
CA SER A 665 -76.95 9.44 -93.84
C SER A 665 -75.59 10.05 -93.42
N PRO A 666 -75.29 11.32 -93.77
CA PRO A 666 -74.06 11.97 -93.31
C PRO A 666 -73.90 12.06 -91.78
N ILE A 667 -74.98 11.82 -91.02
CA ILE A 667 -74.94 11.79 -89.56
C ILE A 667 -74.70 10.39 -88.97
N THR A 668 -74.65 9.36 -89.81
CA THR A 668 -74.39 7.97 -89.39
C THR A 668 -72.90 7.81 -89.09
N PHE A 669 -72.57 7.64 -87.80
CA PHE A 669 -71.22 7.36 -87.31
C PHE A 669 -71.31 6.41 -86.11
N ILE A 670 -70.56 5.31 -86.15
CA ILE A 670 -70.41 4.34 -85.05
C ILE A 670 -68.90 4.12 -84.88
N GLY A 671 -68.34 4.34 -83.70
CA GLY A 671 -66.89 4.22 -83.50
C GLY A 671 -66.46 4.11 -82.04
N ASP A 672 -65.16 3.91 -81.87
CA ASP A 672 -64.52 3.61 -80.59
C ASP A 672 -63.91 4.82 -79.90
N CYS A 673 -63.28 4.62 -78.74
CA CYS A 673 -62.74 5.69 -77.90
C CYS A 673 -61.74 6.62 -78.64
N SER A 674 -60.99 6.10 -79.61
CA SER A 674 -60.04 6.85 -80.45
C SER A 674 -60.66 7.50 -81.69
N ASP A 675 -61.85 7.10 -82.09
CA ASP A 675 -62.40 7.48 -83.38
C ASP A 675 -63.02 8.88 -83.35
N ARG A 676 -62.79 9.60 -84.44
CA ARG A 676 -63.35 10.94 -84.68
C ARG A 676 -64.30 10.84 -85.89
N PRO A 677 -65.51 11.42 -85.81
CA PRO A 677 -66.44 11.49 -86.94
C PRO A 677 -65.88 12.15 -88.19
#